data_AF-A0A9P5BG61-F1
#
_entry.id   AF-A0A9P5BG61-F1
#
_cell.length_a   1.000
_cell.length_b   1.000
_cell.length_c   1.000
_cell.angle_alpha   90.00
_cell.angle_beta   90.00
_cell.angle_gamma   90.00
#
_symmetry.space_group_name_H-M   'P 1'
#
loop_
_entity.id
_entity.type
_entity.pdbx_description
1 polymer ?
#
loop_
_entity_poly.entity_id
_entity_poly.type
_entity_poly.pdbx_seq_one_letter_code
_entity_poly.pdbx_strand_id
1 'polypeptide(L)'
;MSDQVIYLAIIIGLYVLYKLANSTDQPKIKGIPEIPGVPLFGNLIQLGTDHARVAQKWAKKYGPVFQTRLGTNRVIYVNSYEAVKHFWITHQSALISRPMFHTFHSVVSSSQGFTIGTSPWDESCKNRRKAAATALNRPAVQSYMPILDLESLVSIKELLDDCKDGSKDLDPSPYFARFALNTSLTLNYGFRIDGDVNSELLHEITYVEREISNFRSTSNNWQDYVPLLRLWGAQNSSAEEFRVRRDRYLSDLLANLKSRIDNGTDKPCITGNILKDPTAKLNDAEIKSICLTMVSAGLDTVPGNVIMGIAYLATEHGQKIQAKALKEIYKVYPNGEAWERCLVEEKVPYVTALVKEILRFWTVIPICLPRESIKDIPYQGTVIPAGTKFFMNAYAADYDESRFANPYEFNPERYIDDKEVGTPHYAYGAGSRMCAGSHLANRELYTAFIRLITAFEILPPKDKKDFPVMDCIECNANPTSLTTDPKPFKVGFKPRDEAKAREWIAAGEERTQDIRSTANNRKDKKHHNFEALAANKLASDATTPGTSPGGSTGFNPGNFTTIVSNATYDYIVVGGGTAGLIVAERLVESKKSVLVLEQGKASFYESGGRSTMDWNDTVTQYDVPSMAYYLTTAKDTSAYCTDTASMAGCILGGSSVINAMMFVRPQPADFDDKWPTGWKWQDVESSANKLYERTPGTTSPTKDGKRVDQGAWNVLSKFFSSNGFTEVDAIEEPSKKKSVFTHPPLMVNDGLRAGPVRDYLPLAQANNNFKLQLNTKVLRVIREGKAVIGIEVQSGPSTRQIINLKTNGAVVLAAGSLATPRLLVNSGIGPSEQIEAVASGSQRLTMPAKDQWLDLPVGENLKDHPIFTIKMKTKQPMSALTETDFTEPSQTNIDLFAQGDGLLAQSGQRFIFWDTVKGSDGVERYFQGTCAAAGDDTVKVKVYLTHGATSSGSLTVTSSGATKLVGEPYLKTAGDKEAVKSFMNKLISFASKPNSTLSIASNATAESLMAEYVSGSHFVGSAIMGTENDGTSVVDTDTKVWGTENLFVVDGSIHPDLPTGNTQAIIMVAAEHAASKILGGGNGAASPVVPSNGTVPVPTTPISTPVATKSLPKCKRSMRQRRHHRRL
;
A
#
# COMPACT_ATOMS: atom_id res chain seq x y z
N MET A 1 -51.98 38.28 -41.33
CA MET A 1 -52.09 37.48 -40.08
C MET A 1 -52.68 38.39 -39.04
N SER A 2 -53.59 37.93 -38.17
CA SER A 2 -54.14 38.78 -37.11
C SER A 2 -53.11 39.00 -36.00
N ASP A 3 -53.20 40.14 -35.30
CA ASP A 3 -52.27 40.50 -34.23
C ASP A 3 -52.22 39.44 -33.12
N GLN A 4 -53.33 38.75 -32.88
CA GLN A 4 -53.41 37.61 -31.95
C GLN A 4 -52.42 36.49 -32.28
N VAL A 5 -52.17 36.19 -33.57
CA VAL A 5 -51.19 35.18 -33.98
C VAL A 5 -49.76 35.67 -33.71
N ILE A 6 -49.51 36.98 -33.89
CA ILE A 6 -48.21 37.60 -33.60
C ILE A 6 -47.96 37.60 -32.09
N TYR A 7 -48.93 38.01 -31.27
CA TYR A 7 -48.83 37.94 -29.80
C TYR A 7 -48.62 36.51 -29.30
N LEU A 8 -49.35 35.53 -29.84
CA LEU A 8 -49.18 34.13 -29.47
C LEU A 8 -47.79 33.60 -29.87
N ALA A 9 -47.31 33.94 -31.07
CA ALA A 9 -45.96 33.59 -31.52
C ALA A 9 -44.86 34.23 -30.65
N ILE A 10 -45.03 35.49 -30.22
CA ILE A 10 -44.13 36.16 -29.28
C ILE A 10 -44.15 35.48 -27.91
N ILE A 11 -45.33 35.13 -27.37
CA ILE A 11 -45.44 34.43 -26.08
C ILE A 11 -44.79 33.04 -26.14
N ILE A 12 -45.03 32.28 -27.21
CA ILE A 12 -44.37 30.97 -27.44
C ILE A 12 -42.86 31.16 -27.58
N GLY A 13 -42.40 32.15 -28.34
CA GLY A 13 -40.99 32.48 -28.51
C GLY A 13 -40.31 32.83 -27.17
N LEU A 14 -40.93 33.68 -26.36
CA LEU A 14 -40.46 34.03 -25.02
C LEU A 14 -40.47 32.84 -24.06
N TYR A 15 -41.48 31.97 -24.13
CA TYR A 15 -41.53 30.73 -23.34
C TYR A 15 -40.43 29.74 -23.74
N VAL A 16 -40.18 29.57 -25.05
CA VAL A 16 -39.10 28.74 -25.58
C VAL A 16 -37.73 29.30 -25.19
N LEU A 17 -37.51 30.61 -25.33
CA LEU A 17 -36.30 31.28 -24.87
C LEU A 17 -36.10 31.12 -23.35
N TYR A 18 -37.16 31.29 -22.55
CA TYR A 18 -37.11 31.02 -21.11
C TYR A 18 -36.80 29.55 -20.80
N LYS A 19 -37.34 28.59 -21.54
CA LYS A 19 -37.03 27.17 -21.38
C LYS A 19 -35.58 26.85 -21.74
N LEU A 20 -35.08 27.38 -22.86
CA LEU A 20 -33.70 27.20 -23.31
C LEU A 20 -32.71 27.84 -22.32
N ALA A 21 -32.96 29.07 -21.87
CA ALA A 21 -32.16 29.77 -20.86
C ALA A 21 -32.22 29.15 -19.45
N ASN A 22 -33.09 28.16 -19.23
CA ASN A 22 -33.21 27.40 -17.99
C ASN A 22 -32.92 25.90 -18.17
N SER A 23 -32.46 25.47 -19.36
CA SER A 23 -32.07 24.09 -19.63
C SER A 23 -30.72 23.78 -18.99
N THR A 24 -30.55 22.52 -18.57
CA THR A 24 -29.30 22.00 -17.98
C THR A 24 -28.92 20.67 -18.60
N ASP A 25 -27.61 20.40 -18.60
CA ASP A 25 -26.99 19.12 -18.96
C ASP A 25 -27.67 17.90 -18.31
N GLN A 26 -28.07 18.01 -17.04
CA GLN A 26 -28.88 17.03 -16.34
C GLN A 26 -30.25 17.61 -15.95
N PRO A 27 -31.35 16.85 -16.05
CA PRO A 27 -32.67 17.27 -15.60
C PRO A 27 -32.71 17.44 -14.07
N LYS A 28 -33.72 18.15 -13.55
CA LYS A 28 -33.93 18.30 -12.11
C LYS A 28 -34.07 16.95 -11.43
N ILE A 29 -33.18 16.67 -10.47
CA ILE A 29 -33.15 15.41 -9.72
C ILE A 29 -34.27 15.46 -8.67
N LYS A 30 -35.28 14.59 -8.77
CA LYS A 30 -36.39 14.55 -7.81
C LYS A 30 -35.86 14.08 -6.44
N GLY A 31 -36.43 14.60 -5.35
CA GLY A 31 -36.04 14.25 -3.98
C GLY A 31 -34.80 14.98 -3.44
N ILE A 32 -33.96 15.60 -4.29
CA ILE A 32 -32.87 16.49 -3.84
C ILE A 32 -33.36 17.95 -3.79
N PRO A 33 -33.21 18.67 -2.67
CA PRO A 33 -33.56 20.10 -2.57
C PRO A 33 -32.84 20.94 -3.63
N GLU A 34 -33.55 21.85 -4.31
CA GLU A 34 -33.01 22.72 -5.36
C GLU A 34 -33.03 24.19 -4.92
N ILE A 35 -31.91 24.90 -5.10
CA ILE A 35 -31.82 26.34 -4.85
C ILE A 35 -32.38 27.11 -6.07
N PRO A 36 -33.42 27.95 -5.92
CA PRO A 36 -33.99 28.70 -7.05
C PRO A 36 -32.98 29.69 -7.66
N GLY A 37 -32.60 29.46 -8.92
CA GLY A 37 -31.66 30.29 -9.67
C GLY A 37 -32.33 31.15 -10.76
N VAL A 38 -31.67 32.23 -11.16
CA VAL A 38 -32.16 33.19 -12.18
C VAL A 38 -32.00 32.67 -13.61
N PRO A 39 -32.77 33.18 -14.59
CA PRO A 39 -32.58 32.82 -16.01
C PRO A 39 -31.15 33.00 -16.50
N LEU A 40 -30.73 32.15 -17.45
CA LEU A 40 -29.40 32.04 -18.05
C LEU A 40 -28.25 31.67 -17.10
N PHE A 41 -28.11 32.32 -15.94
CA PHE A 41 -26.97 32.15 -15.02
C PHE A 41 -27.22 31.11 -13.91
N GLY A 42 -28.48 30.80 -13.61
CA GLY A 42 -28.84 29.94 -12.48
C GLY A 42 -28.45 30.58 -11.14
N ASN A 43 -27.63 29.89 -10.35
CA ASN A 43 -27.22 30.29 -9.02
C ASN A 43 -25.85 31.02 -8.99
N LEU A 44 -25.15 31.19 -10.12
CA LEU A 44 -23.83 31.84 -10.17
C LEU A 44 -23.82 33.23 -9.50
N ILE A 45 -24.81 34.07 -9.84
CA ILE A 45 -24.96 35.41 -9.26
C ILE A 45 -25.22 35.35 -7.74
N GLN A 46 -25.93 34.32 -7.26
CA GLN A 46 -26.28 34.16 -5.84
C GLN A 46 -25.15 33.55 -5.01
N LEU A 47 -24.28 32.74 -5.63
CA LEU A 47 -23.05 32.23 -5.03
C LEU A 47 -21.96 33.32 -4.91
N GLY A 48 -21.91 34.23 -5.89
CA GLY A 48 -20.93 35.32 -5.90
C GLY A 48 -19.50 34.80 -5.97
N THR A 49 -18.59 35.40 -5.20
CA THR A 49 -17.19 34.97 -5.14
C THR A 49 -16.93 33.88 -4.10
N ASP A 50 -17.71 33.87 -3.00
CA ASP A 50 -17.54 32.97 -1.85
C ASP A 50 -18.49 31.77 -1.92
N HIS A 51 -18.19 30.86 -2.86
CA HIS A 51 -18.94 29.63 -3.07
C HIS A 51 -19.01 28.77 -1.79
N ALA A 52 -17.95 28.75 -0.97
CA ALA A 52 -17.84 27.87 0.20
C ALA A 52 -18.80 28.28 1.33
N ARG A 53 -18.79 29.56 1.74
CA ARG A 53 -19.69 30.01 2.81
C ARG A 53 -21.13 30.15 2.33
N VAL A 54 -21.37 30.53 1.07
CA VAL A 54 -22.74 30.59 0.55
C VAL A 54 -23.35 29.18 0.48
N ALA A 55 -22.61 28.19 0.00
CA ALA A 55 -23.07 26.80 0.03
C ALA A 55 -23.28 26.26 1.46
N GLN A 56 -22.41 26.60 2.42
CA GLN A 56 -22.59 26.25 3.84
C GLN A 56 -23.86 26.89 4.43
N LYS A 57 -24.12 28.18 4.13
CA LYS A 57 -25.35 28.89 4.55
C LYS A 57 -26.60 28.24 3.93
N TRP A 58 -26.53 27.81 2.67
CA TRP A 58 -27.62 27.06 2.03
C TRP A 58 -27.79 25.67 2.64
N ALA A 59 -26.72 24.98 3.03
CA ALA A 59 -26.81 23.69 3.71
C ALA A 59 -27.61 23.77 5.03
N LYS A 60 -27.43 24.85 5.80
CA LYS A 60 -28.23 25.11 7.02
C LYS A 60 -29.73 25.32 6.75
N LYS A 61 -30.12 25.71 5.53
CA LYS A 61 -31.53 25.99 5.14
C LYS A 61 -32.18 24.86 4.34
N TYR A 62 -31.43 24.17 3.50
CA TYR A 62 -31.94 23.17 2.53
C TYR A 62 -31.47 21.74 2.84
N GLY A 63 -30.64 21.55 3.87
CA GLY A 63 -30.04 20.26 4.22
C GLY A 63 -28.62 20.10 3.67
N PRO A 64 -27.86 19.10 4.15
CA PRO A 64 -26.42 18.97 3.88
C PRO A 64 -26.07 18.70 2.40
N VAL A 65 -27.06 18.26 1.62
CA VAL A 65 -26.93 17.89 0.21
C VAL A 65 -28.06 18.54 -0.58
N PHE A 66 -27.70 19.40 -1.53
CA PHE A 66 -28.66 20.11 -2.38
C PHE A 66 -28.11 20.28 -3.80
N GLN A 67 -29.01 20.49 -4.76
CA GLN A 67 -28.68 20.75 -6.15
C GLN A 67 -28.82 22.24 -6.49
N THR A 68 -27.97 22.69 -7.41
CA THR A 68 -27.92 24.03 -7.97
C THR A 68 -27.82 23.93 -9.49
N ARG A 69 -28.05 25.06 -10.16
CA ARG A 69 -27.76 25.25 -11.57
C ARG A 69 -26.68 26.30 -11.72
N LEU A 70 -25.53 25.94 -12.26
CA LEU A 70 -24.48 26.86 -12.66
C LEU A 70 -24.60 27.03 -14.18
N GLY A 71 -25.29 28.09 -14.63
CA GLY A 71 -25.61 28.32 -16.04
C GLY A 71 -26.39 27.15 -16.67
N THR A 72 -25.76 26.42 -17.59
CA THR A 72 -26.27 25.19 -18.23
C THR A 72 -25.85 23.89 -17.53
N ASN A 73 -25.15 23.95 -16.40
CA ASN A 73 -24.72 22.76 -15.65
C ASN A 73 -25.53 22.60 -14.37
N ARG A 74 -25.94 21.37 -14.04
CA ARG A 74 -26.56 21.01 -12.77
C ARG A 74 -25.55 20.35 -11.85
N VAL A 75 -25.45 20.85 -10.63
CA VAL A 75 -24.39 20.49 -9.67
C VAL A 75 -24.99 20.19 -8.30
N ILE A 76 -24.59 19.08 -7.69
CA ILE A 76 -24.88 18.76 -6.29
C ILE A 76 -23.73 19.27 -5.41
N TYR A 77 -24.07 20.07 -4.40
CA TYR A 77 -23.16 20.45 -3.31
C TYR A 77 -23.35 19.50 -2.14
N VAL A 78 -22.24 19.05 -1.55
CA VAL A 78 -22.20 18.18 -0.36
C VAL A 78 -21.38 18.87 0.72
N ASN A 79 -22.00 19.11 1.88
CA ASN A 79 -21.52 20.10 2.86
C ASN A 79 -21.36 19.58 4.31
N SER A 80 -21.85 18.38 4.65
CA SER A 80 -21.64 17.78 5.98
C SER A 80 -20.63 16.65 5.92
N TYR A 81 -19.97 16.40 7.05
CA TYR A 81 -18.88 15.42 7.15
C TYR A 81 -19.34 14.00 6.77
N GLU A 82 -20.51 13.59 7.26
CA GLU A 82 -21.10 12.29 6.97
C GLU A 82 -21.63 12.19 5.53
N ALA A 83 -22.17 13.27 4.95
CA ALA A 83 -22.60 13.24 3.56
C ALA A 83 -21.39 13.13 2.61
N VAL A 84 -20.26 13.77 2.93
CA VAL A 84 -19.00 13.56 2.20
C VAL A 84 -18.54 12.10 2.31
N LYS A 85 -18.62 11.49 3.50
CA LYS A 85 -18.30 10.06 3.71
C LYS A 85 -19.16 9.16 2.81
N HIS A 86 -20.48 9.36 2.78
CA HIS A 86 -21.40 8.63 1.91
C HIS A 86 -21.01 8.72 0.43
N PHE A 87 -20.79 9.92 -0.10
CA PHE A 87 -20.55 10.11 -1.53
C PHE A 87 -19.10 9.79 -1.96
N TRP A 88 -18.09 10.29 -1.25
CA TRP A 88 -16.69 10.18 -1.66
C TRP A 88 -15.98 8.92 -1.17
N ILE A 89 -16.46 8.27 -0.09
CA ILE A 89 -15.85 7.05 0.47
C ILE A 89 -16.73 5.83 0.16
N THR A 90 -18.00 5.81 0.60
CA THR A 90 -18.90 4.68 0.38
C THR A 90 -19.22 4.48 -1.11
N HIS A 91 -19.42 5.57 -1.87
CA HIS A 91 -19.70 5.54 -3.31
C HIS A 91 -18.50 5.95 -4.18
N GLN A 92 -17.27 5.75 -3.69
CA GLN A 92 -16.03 6.20 -4.34
C GLN A 92 -15.77 5.67 -5.76
N SER A 93 -16.40 4.55 -6.14
CA SER A 93 -16.30 3.97 -7.49
C SER A 93 -17.27 4.60 -8.48
N ALA A 94 -18.41 5.10 -8.00
CA ALA A 94 -19.33 5.93 -8.79
C ALA A 94 -18.72 7.33 -9.01
N LEU A 95 -18.13 7.92 -7.97
CA LEU A 95 -17.42 9.20 -8.03
C LEU A 95 -15.92 9.01 -8.30
N ILE A 96 -15.54 8.29 -9.36
CA ILE A 96 -14.13 8.10 -9.76
C ILE A 96 -13.68 9.04 -10.89
N SER A 97 -14.62 9.64 -11.64
CA SER A 97 -14.33 10.53 -12.77
C SER A 97 -14.38 12.02 -12.41
N ARG A 98 -13.95 12.86 -13.34
CA ARG A 98 -13.90 14.32 -13.27
C ARG A 98 -14.62 14.93 -14.47
N PRO A 99 -15.39 16.02 -14.30
CA PRO A 99 -15.99 16.74 -15.41
C PRO A 99 -14.95 17.56 -16.18
N MET A 100 -15.29 17.89 -17.42
CA MET A 100 -14.50 18.74 -18.32
C MET A 100 -15.10 20.14 -18.41
N PHE A 101 -14.24 21.17 -18.40
CA PHE A 101 -14.62 22.58 -18.52
C PHE A 101 -13.85 23.28 -19.64
N HIS A 102 -14.42 24.35 -20.19
CA HIS A 102 -13.88 24.99 -21.38
C HIS A 102 -12.55 25.73 -21.10
N THR A 103 -12.52 26.57 -20.08
CA THR A 103 -11.38 27.42 -19.74
C THR A 103 -10.17 26.57 -19.35
N PHE A 104 -10.32 25.67 -18.38
CA PHE A 104 -9.18 24.87 -17.95
C PHE A 104 -8.76 23.79 -18.95
N HIS A 105 -9.70 23.03 -19.53
CA HIS A 105 -9.35 21.88 -20.35
C HIS A 105 -9.22 22.20 -21.85
N SER A 106 -10.05 23.08 -22.42
CA SER A 106 -9.96 23.45 -23.84
C SER A 106 -8.93 24.54 -24.13
N VAL A 107 -8.71 25.47 -23.19
CA VAL A 107 -7.70 26.54 -23.35
C VAL A 107 -6.42 26.15 -22.60
N VAL A 108 -6.40 26.23 -21.27
CA VAL A 108 -5.17 26.16 -20.45
C VAL A 108 -4.41 24.82 -20.55
N SER A 109 -5.10 23.71 -20.81
CA SER A 109 -4.48 22.36 -20.82
C SER A 109 -4.30 21.77 -22.23
N SER A 110 -4.55 22.55 -23.28
CA SER A 110 -4.52 22.09 -24.68
C SER A 110 -3.15 21.57 -25.16
N SER A 111 -2.06 21.99 -24.51
CA SER A 111 -0.67 21.80 -24.96
C SER A 111 0.17 20.79 -24.14
N GLN A 112 -0.04 20.74 -22.82
CA GLN A 112 0.71 19.87 -21.88
C GLN A 112 -0.15 18.73 -21.32
N GLY A 113 -1.41 18.62 -21.76
CA GLY A 113 -2.38 17.65 -21.26
C GLY A 113 -3.00 18.01 -19.91
N PHE A 114 -4.06 17.29 -19.53
CA PHE A 114 -4.79 17.51 -18.28
C PHE A 114 -3.97 17.03 -17.07
N THR A 115 -4.13 17.64 -15.89
CA THR A 115 -3.47 17.14 -14.66
C THR A 115 -4.18 15.89 -14.14
N ILE A 116 -3.49 15.07 -13.32
CA ILE A 116 -4.11 13.88 -12.69
C ILE A 116 -5.29 14.28 -11.79
N GLY A 117 -5.26 15.48 -11.21
CA GLY A 117 -6.34 16.02 -10.39
C GLY A 117 -7.63 16.30 -11.18
N THR A 118 -7.52 16.71 -12.45
CA THR A 118 -8.63 17.21 -13.29
C THR A 118 -9.02 16.27 -14.44
N SER A 119 -8.24 15.21 -14.69
CA SER A 119 -8.50 14.25 -15.77
C SER A 119 -9.75 13.37 -15.49
N PRO A 120 -10.62 13.15 -16.49
CA PRO A 120 -11.62 12.07 -16.48
C PRO A 120 -11.00 10.70 -16.22
N TRP A 121 -11.82 9.70 -15.89
CA TRP A 121 -11.31 8.36 -15.60
C TRP A 121 -11.19 7.48 -16.85
N ASP A 122 -10.02 7.55 -17.49
CA ASP A 122 -9.60 6.72 -18.63
C ASP A 122 -8.31 5.93 -18.30
N GLU A 123 -7.84 5.10 -19.25
CA GLU A 123 -6.57 4.35 -19.08
C GLU A 123 -5.36 5.28 -18.89
N SER A 124 -5.35 6.44 -19.52
CA SER A 124 -4.25 7.39 -19.38
C SER A 124 -4.19 7.99 -17.97
N CYS A 125 -5.35 8.32 -17.38
CA CYS A 125 -5.47 8.79 -16.02
C CYS A 125 -5.09 7.68 -15.03
N LYS A 126 -5.45 6.41 -15.30
CA LYS A 126 -5.01 5.25 -14.51
C LYS A 126 -3.49 5.12 -14.52
N ASN A 127 -2.87 5.15 -15.70
CA ASN A 127 -1.41 5.03 -15.87
C ASN A 127 -0.67 6.16 -15.15
N ARG A 128 -1.04 7.42 -15.40
CA ARG A 128 -0.44 8.58 -14.72
C ARG A 128 -0.64 8.55 -13.21
N ARG A 129 -1.85 8.20 -12.73
CA ARG A 129 -2.12 8.08 -11.28
C ARG A 129 -1.34 6.93 -10.65
N LYS A 130 -1.15 5.81 -11.34
CA LYS A 130 -0.33 4.68 -10.88
C LYS A 130 1.14 5.06 -10.76
N ALA A 131 1.69 5.77 -11.74
CA ALA A 131 3.06 6.29 -11.69
C ALA A 131 3.24 7.25 -10.49
N ALA A 132 2.38 8.26 -10.36
CA ALA A 132 2.43 9.21 -9.24
C ALA A 132 2.24 8.53 -7.87
N ALA A 133 1.31 7.60 -7.73
CA ALA A 133 1.08 6.86 -6.48
C ALA A 133 2.25 5.92 -6.13
N THR A 134 2.97 5.39 -7.12
CA THR A 134 4.20 4.62 -6.89
C THR A 134 5.34 5.53 -6.41
N ALA A 135 5.46 6.72 -7.00
CA ALA A 135 6.48 7.69 -6.65
C ALA A 135 6.23 8.41 -5.30
N LEU A 136 4.99 8.41 -4.78
CA LEU A 136 4.59 9.15 -3.57
C LEU A 136 4.05 8.26 -2.44
N ASN A 137 4.24 6.94 -2.52
CA ASN A 137 3.93 6.03 -1.42
C ASN A 137 4.89 6.22 -0.23
N ARG A 138 4.53 5.69 0.96
CA ARG A 138 5.33 5.86 2.18
C ARG A 138 6.81 5.46 2.02
N PRO A 139 7.17 4.29 1.41
CA PRO A 139 8.57 3.94 1.14
C PRO A 139 9.31 4.95 0.25
N ALA A 140 8.70 5.38 -0.87
CA ALA A 140 9.31 6.33 -1.80
C ALA A 140 9.52 7.70 -1.12
N VAL A 141 8.53 8.18 -0.37
CA VAL A 141 8.64 9.42 0.43
C VAL A 141 9.81 9.35 1.40
N GLN A 142 10.07 8.21 2.06
CA GLN A 142 11.22 8.09 2.96
C GLN A 142 12.57 8.28 2.25
N SER A 143 12.69 7.94 0.96
CA SER A 143 13.90 8.18 0.16
C SER A 143 14.14 9.66 -0.16
N TYR A 144 13.10 10.50 -0.03
CA TYR A 144 13.14 11.93 -0.33
C TYR A 144 13.51 12.81 0.87
N MET A 145 13.62 12.23 2.06
CA MET A 145 13.92 12.97 3.29
C MET A 145 15.22 13.80 3.24
N PRO A 146 16.30 13.43 2.49
CA PRO A 146 17.46 14.31 2.30
C PRO A 146 17.16 15.59 1.51
N ILE A 147 16.17 15.58 0.61
CA ILE A 147 15.72 16.78 -0.11
C ILE A 147 14.91 17.67 0.84
N LEU A 148 14.03 17.09 1.66
CA LEU A 148 13.31 17.83 2.69
C LEU A 148 14.26 18.40 3.76
N ASP A 149 15.33 17.68 4.12
CA ASP A 149 16.37 18.20 5.02
C ASP A 149 16.97 19.47 4.43
N LEU A 150 17.43 19.42 3.17
CA LEU A 150 18.02 20.57 2.48
C LEU A 150 17.06 21.75 2.36
N GLU A 151 15.86 21.57 1.80
CA GLU A 151 14.98 22.72 1.54
C GLU A 151 14.42 23.33 2.83
N SER A 152 14.05 22.52 3.83
CA SER A 152 13.61 23.07 5.12
C SER A 152 14.74 23.78 5.86
N LEU A 153 15.98 23.27 5.75
CA LEU A 153 17.17 23.91 6.30
C LEU A 153 17.45 25.25 5.63
N VAL A 154 17.35 25.34 4.29
CA VAL A 154 17.59 26.59 3.57
C VAL A 154 16.55 27.65 3.97
N SER A 155 15.27 27.31 4.01
CA SER A 155 14.23 28.27 4.42
C SER A 155 14.39 28.72 5.87
N ILE A 156 14.77 27.84 6.80
CA ILE A 156 15.04 28.23 8.20
C ILE A 156 16.32 29.06 8.31
N LYS A 157 17.37 28.75 7.53
CA LYS A 157 18.61 29.54 7.51
C LYS A 157 18.37 30.96 7.02
N GLU A 158 17.63 31.13 5.92
CA GLU A 158 17.32 32.45 5.39
C GLU A 158 16.44 33.25 6.36
N LEU A 159 15.46 32.62 7.01
CA LEU A 159 14.69 33.25 8.11
C LEU A 159 15.60 33.69 9.28
N LEU A 160 16.55 32.85 9.69
CA LEU A 160 17.48 33.14 10.78
C LEU A 160 18.39 34.32 10.43
N ASP A 161 18.93 34.33 9.21
CA ASP A 161 19.81 35.39 8.74
C ASP A 161 19.05 36.71 8.51
N ASP A 162 17.77 36.69 8.10
CA ASP A 162 16.98 37.89 7.83
C ASP A 162 16.20 38.46 9.02
N CYS A 163 15.86 37.66 10.05
CA CYS A 163 15.08 38.14 11.19
C CYS A 163 15.86 39.10 12.11
N LYS A 164 17.20 39.05 12.05
CA LYS A 164 18.14 39.83 12.86
C LYS A 164 17.80 39.73 14.36
N ASP A 165 17.82 38.51 14.90
CA ASP A 165 17.43 38.18 16.29
C ASP A 165 16.02 38.66 16.67
N GLY A 166 15.06 38.50 15.76
CA GLY A 166 13.69 38.99 15.93
C GLY A 166 13.55 40.52 15.98
N SER A 167 14.59 41.30 15.64
CA SER A 167 14.48 42.76 15.53
C SER A 167 13.69 43.19 14.28
N LYS A 168 13.68 42.38 13.21
CA LYS A 168 12.93 42.61 11.96
C LYS A 168 11.81 41.57 11.79
N ASP A 169 10.58 42.05 11.61
CA ASP A 169 9.44 41.19 11.24
C ASP A 169 9.53 40.82 9.76
N LEU A 170 9.20 39.57 9.43
CA LEU A 170 9.33 39.00 8.07
C LEU A 170 8.00 38.50 7.55
N ASP A 171 7.78 38.64 6.24
CA ASP A 171 6.73 37.90 5.52
C ASP A 171 7.22 36.46 5.30
N PRO A 172 6.55 35.43 5.85
CA PRO A 172 6.99 34.04 5.69
C PRO A 172 6.75 33.49 4.27
N SER A 173 5.95 34.16 3.43
CA SER A 173 5.43 33.61 2.19
C SER A 173 6.51 33.23 1.17
N PRO A 174 7.54 34.06 0.90
CA PRO A 174 8.59 33.72 -0.07
C PRO A 174 9.42 32.50 0.35
N TYR A 175 9.77 32.40 1.64
CA TYR A 175 10.58 31.30 2.20
C TYR A 175 9.89 29.94 2.05
N PHE A 176 8.57 29.89 2.26
CA PHE A 176 7.81 28.63 2.18
C PHE A 176 7.28 28.33 0.78
N ALA A 177 6.98 29.33 -0.05
CA ALA A 177 6.79 29.15 -1.48
C ALA A 177 8.04 28.52 -2.12
N ARG A 178 9.24 29.00 -1.74
CA ARG A 178 10.52 28.41 -2.15
C ARG A 178 10.71 26.98 -1.65
N PHE A 179 10.44 26.73 -0.36
CA PHE A 179 10.53 25.38 0.24
C PHE A 179 9.75 24.35 -0.59
N ALA A 180 8.48 24.62 -0.86
CA ALA A 180 7.63 23.69 -1.62
C ALA A 180 8.04 23.63 -3.10
N LEU A 181 8.37 24.76 -3.75
CA LEU A 181 8.76 24.75 -5.15
C LEU A 181 10.07 23.99 -5.38
N ASN A 182 11.12 24.27 -4.60
CA ASN A 182 12.39 23.57 -4.76
C ASN A 182 12.28 22.09 -4.38
N THR A 183 11.47 21.73 -3.37
CA THR A 183 11.21 20.33 -3.06
C THR A 183 10.54 19.64 -4.26
N SER A 184 9.49 20.24 -4.82
CA SER A 184 8.80 19.69 -6.01
C SER A 184 9.69 19.63 -7.26
N LEU A 185 10.46 20.68 -7.57
CA LEU A 185 11.36 20.70 -8.74
C LEU A 185 12.52 19.70 -8.58
N THR A 186 13.08 19.57 -7.38
CA THR A 186 14.18 18.62 -7.12
C THR A 186 13.67 17.20 -7.21
N LEU A 187 12.51 16.91 -6.60
CA LEU A 187 11.86 15.60 -6.69
C LEU A 187 11.42 15.25 -8.09
N ASN A 188 10.86 16.21 -8.84
CA ASN A 188 10.28 15.92 -10.14
C ASN A 188 11.32 15.91 -11.27
N TYR A 189 12.26 16.85 -11.28
CA TYR A 189 13.23 17.07 -12.37
C TYR A 189 14.70 16.95 -11.96
N GLY A 190 15.03 16.73 -10.69
CA GLY A 190 16.42 16.81 -10.21
C GLY A 190 17.00 18.22 -10.41
N PHE A 191 16.15 19.25 -10.46
CA PHE A 191 16.50 20.65 -10.67
C PHE A 191 16.11 21.47 -9.45
N ARG A 192 16.94 22.44 -9.07
CA ARG A 192 16.73 23.30 -7.91
C ARG A 192 16.95 24.75 -8.33
N ILE A 193 16.12 25.67 -7.85
CA ILE A 193 16.32 27.10 -8.05
C ILE A 193 17.38 27.60 -7.06
N ASP A 194 18.50 28.05 -7.63
CA ASP A 194 19.57 28.76 -6.94
C ASP A 194 19.21 30.24 -6.70
N GLY A 195 19.99 30.89 -5.82
CA GLY A 195 19.72 32.24 -5.32
C GLY A 195 19.09 32.21 -3.93
N ASP A 196 18.36 33.27 -3.61
CA ASP A 196 17.58 33.45 -2.37
C ASP A 196 16.07 33.50 -2.68
N VAL A 197 15.27 34.03 -1.77
CA VAL A 197 13.83 34.27 -1.96
C VAL A 197 13.49 35.25 -3.09
N ASN A 198 14.44 36.04 -3.61
CA ASN A 198 14.22 37.06 -4.65
C ASN A 198 14.43 36.53 -6.08
N SER A 199 14.71 35.24 -6.25
CA SER A 199 15.02 34.62 -7.55
C SER A 199 13.90 34.82 -8.58
N GLU A 200 14.22 35.41 -9.74
CA GLU A 200 13.26 35.70 -10.82
C GLU A 200 12.46 34.47 -11.26
N LEU A 201 13.12 33.31 -11.38
CA LEU A 201 12.48 32.06 -11.79
C LEU A 201 11.52 31.51 -10.72
N LEU A 202 11.81 31.74 -9.44
CA LEU A 202 10.90 31.41 -8.33
C LEU A 202 9.64 32.27 -8.44
N HIS A 203 9.80 33.58 -8.62
CA HIS A 203 8.67 34.51 -8.79
C HIS A 203 7.84 34.21 -10.05
N GLU A 204 8.47 33.94 -11.19
CA GLU A 204 7.76 33.59 -12.44
C GLU A 204 6.91 32.32 -12.28
N ILE A 205 7.50 31.23 -11.75
CA ILE A 205 6.77 29.96 -11.60
C ILE A 205 5.63 30.09 -10.57
N THR A 206 5.90 30.71 -9.42
CA THR A 206 4.87 30.93 -8.38
C THR A 206 3.71 31.81 -8.86
N TYR A 207 4.00 32.91 -9.56
CA TYR A 207 2.97 33.77 -10.12
C TYR A 207 2.13 33.06 -11.20
N VAL A 208 2.79 32.42 -12.18
CA VAL A 208 2.11 31.76 -13.30
C VAL A 208 1.25 30.59 -12.83
N GLU A 209 1.71 29.75 -11.90
CA GLU A 209 0.92 28.62 -11.41
C GLU A 209 -0.27 29.06 -10.54
N ARG A 210 -0.16 30.16 -9.76
CA ARG A 210 -1.29 30.71 -8.99
C ARG A 210 -2.42 31.21 -9.90
N GLU A 211 -2.09 31.97 -10.93
CA GLU A 211 -3.08 32.42 -11.93
C GLU A 211 -3.71 31.23 -12.67
N ILE A 212 -2.92 30.18 -12.96
CA ILE A 212 -3.42 28.93 -13.54
C ILE A 212 -4.30 28.13 -12.56
N SER A 213 -4.05 28.20 -11.25
CA SER A 213 -4.92 27.65 -10.22
C SER A 213 -6.29 28.36 -10.21
N ASN A 214 -6.32 29.68 -10.43
CA ASN A 214 -7.55 30.45 -10.54
C ASN A 214 -8.42 30.02 -11.76
N PHE A 215 -7.82 29.60 -12.88
CA PHE A 215 -8.57 29.01 -14.00
C PHE A 215 -9.15 27.62 -13.72
N ARG A 216 -8.77 26.96 -12.60
CA ARG A 216 -9.40 25.71 -12.12
C ARG A 216 -10.54 25.97 -11.14
N SER A 217 -10.74 27.22 -10.71
CA SER A 217 -11.75 27.56 -9.71
C SER A 217 -13.17 27.42 -10.25
N THR A 218 -14.08 26.97 -9.36
CA THR A 218 -15.51 26.93 -9.66
C THR A 218 -16.18 28.30 -9.65
N SER A 219 -15.55 29.32 -9.02
CA SER A 219 -16.12 30.67 -8.85
C SER A 219 -15.74 31.64 -9.97
N ASN A 220 -14.53 31.52 -10.52
CA ASN A 220 -13.94 32.53 -11.41
C ASN A 220 -14.35 32.39 -12.90
N ASN A 221 -14.76 31.20 -13.34
CA ASN A 221 -14.82 30.86 -14.78
C ASN A 221 -16.26 30.73 -15.30
N TRP A 222 -17.05 31.81 -15.29
CA TRP A 222 -18.48 31.76 -15.63
C TRP A 222 -18.77 31.30 -17.07
N GLN A 223 -17.83 31.51 -18.00
CA GLN A 223 -17.91 31.01 -19.38
C GLN A 223 -17.88 29.46 -19.51
N ASP A 224 -17.45 28.74 -18.47
CA ASP A 224 -17.56 27.28 -18.43
C ASP A 224 -19.00 26.81 -18.24
N TYR A 225 -19.79 27.65 -17.56
CA TYR A 225 -21.18 27.41 -17.21
C TYR A 225 -22.19 28.08 -18.15
N VAL A 226 -21.84 29.23 -18.74
CA VAL A 226 -22.70 30.01 -19.63
C VAL A 226 -22.02 30.18 -21.00
N PRO A 227 -22.26 29.27 -21.96
CA PRO A 227 -21.53 29.24 -23.24
C PRO A 227 -21.63 30.53 -24.08
N LEU A 228 -22.70 31.33 -23.93
CA LEU A 228 -22.87 32.60 -24.63
C LEU A 228 -21.76 33.62 -24.28
N LEU A 229 -21.17 33.56 -23.08
CA LEU A 229 -20.08 34.45 -22.67
C LEU A 229 -18.80 34.26 -23.52
N ARG A 230 -18.69 33.12 -24.23
CA ARG A 230 -17.56 32.83 -25.14
C ARG A 230 -17.60 33.66 -26.42
N LEU A 231 -18.78 34.17 -26.81
CA LEU A 231 -18.97 34.94 -28.05
C LEU A 231 -18.51 36.40 -27.95
N TRP A 232 -18.35 36.93 -26.73
CA TRP A 232 -18.05 38.35 -26.48
C TRP A 232 -16.60 38.63 -26.08
N GLY A 233 -15.67 37.74 -26.43
CA GLY A 233 -14.24 37.92 -26.14
C GLY A 233 -13.90 37.67 -24.67
N ALA A 234 -13.96 36.40 -24.27
CA ALA A 234 -13.50 35.78 -23.02
C ALA A 234 -13.17 36.71 -21.81
N GLN A 235 -13.85 36.46 -20.68
CA GLN A 235 -13.48 37.00 -19.36
C GLN A 235 -12.03 36.65 -18.93
N ASN A 236 -11.38 35.70 -19.59
CA ASN A 236 -10.03 35.21 -19.30
C ASN A 236 -9.16 35.14 -20.57
N SER A 237 -8.99 36.26 -21.29
CA SER A 237 -8.04 36.34 -22.43
C SER A 237 -6.59 36.04 -22.03
N SER A 238 -6.24 36.24 -20.75
CA SER A 238 -4.95 35.89 -20.15
C SER A 238 -4.71 34.38 -20.00
N ALA A 239 -5.73 33.53 -20.07
CA ALA A 239 -5.58 32.08 -19.89
C ALA A 239 -4.61 31.44 -20.93
N GLU A 240 -4.59 32.00 -22.14
CA GLU A 240 -3.67 31.60 -23.21
C GLU A 240 -2.24 32.12 -22.96
N GLU A 241 -2.09 33.35 -22.43
CA GLU A 241 -0.79 33.92 -22.06
C GLU A 241 -0.11 33.08 -20.96
N PHE A 242 -0.83 32.80 -19.88
CA PHE A 242 -0.31 32.00 -18.77
C PHE A 242 -0.01 30.56 -19.20
N ARG A 243 -0.82 29.96 -20.08
CA ARG A 243 -0.49 28.67 -20.71
C ARG A 243 0.88 28.75 -21.41
N VAL A 244 1.09 29.72 -22.30
CA VAL A 244 2.35 29.87 -23.06
C VAL A 244 3.55 30.09 -22.13
N ARG A 245 3.41 30.91 -21.06
CA ARG A 245 4.46 31.14 -20.06
C ARG A 245 4.84 29.85 -19.32
N ARG A 246 3.83 29.10 -18.84
CA ARG A 246 4.06 27.81 -18.16
C ARG A 246 4.69 26.78 -19.09
N ASP A 247 4.18 26.67 -20.31
CA ASP A 247 4.63 25.68 -21.27
C ASP A 247 6.11 25.86 -21.63
N ARG A 248 6.61 27.10 -21.62
CA ARG A 248 8.03 27.44 -21.80
C ARG A 248 8.89 26.79 -20.71
N TYR A 249 8.73 27.19 -19.44
CA TYR A 249 9.61 26.69 -18.38
C TYR A 249 9.44 25.19 -18.11
N LEU A 250 8.24 24.61 -18.26
CA LEU A 250 8.07 23.16 -18.11
C LEU A 250 8.75 22.38 -19.25
N SER A 251 8.73 22.90 -20.48
CA SER A 251 9.44 22.28 -21.60
C SER A 251 10.96 22.40 -21.43
N ASP A 252 11.44 23.55 -20.97
CA ASP A 252 12.87 23.77 -20.67
C ASP A 252 13.35 22.85 -19.53
N LEU A 253 12.58 22.71 -18.45
CA LEU A 253 12.91 21.79 -17.34
C LEU A 253 12.97 20.33 -17.80
N LEU A 254 12.02 19.90 -18.64
CA LEU A 254 12.00 18.55 -19.21
C LEU A 254 13.14 18.33 -20.22
N ALA A 255 13.45 19.31 -21.07
CA ALA A 255 14.55 19.25 -22.02
C ALA A 255 15.91 19.22 -21.32
N ASN A 256 16.11 20.04 -20.28
CA ASN A 256 17.30 20.03 -19.44
C ASN A 256 17.44 18.74 -18.63
N LEU A 257 16.34 18.07 -18.26
CA LEU A 257 16.39 16.73 -17.69
C LEU A 257 16.79 15.69 -18.74
N LYS A 258 16.15 15.65 -19.92
CA LYS A 258 16.51 14.73 -21.02
C LYS A 258 18.00 14.90 -21.39
N SER A 259 18.47 16.12 -21.60
CA SER A 259 19.89 16.43 -21.86
C SER A 259 20.83 15.95 -20.74
N ARG A 260 20.46 16.11 -19.46
CA ARG A 260 21.30 15.57 -18.35
C ARG A 260 21.30 14.04 -18.31
N ILE A 261 20.21 13.38 -18.70
CA ILE A 261 20.15 11.92 -18.83
C ILE A 261 21.06 11.46 -19.98
N ASP A 262 20.96 12.10 -21.14
CA ASP A 262 21.79 11.80 -22.33
C ASP A 262 23.29 11.99 -22.04
N ASN A 263 23.64 13.00 -21.24
CA ASN A 263 25.00 13.28 -20.78
C ASN A 263 25.44 12.47 -19.54
N GLY A 264 24.58 11.60 -18.98
CA GLY A 264 24.88 10.81 -17.78
C GLY A 264 25.12 11.63 -16.48
N THR A 265 24.61 12.86 -16.43
CA THR A 265 24.75 13.82 -15.31
C THR A 265 23.44 14.08 -14.56
N ASP A 266 22.39 13.31 -14.86
CA ASP A 266 21.09 13.48 -14.22
C ASP A 266 21.08 13.02 -12.75
N LYS A 267 20.29 13.71 -11.92
CA LYS A 267 20.07 13.34 -10.53
C LYS A 267 18.83 12.45 -10.42
N PRO A 268 18.82 11.44 -9.52
CA PRO A 268 17.63 10.65 -9.23
C PRO A 268 16.43 11.54 -8.91
N CYS A 269 15.37 11.41 -9.70
CA CYS A 269 14.13 12.19 -9.59
C CYS A 269 12.98 11.41 -10.25
N ILE A 270 11.73 11.77 -9.95
CA ILE A 270 10.53 11.07 -10.41
C ILE A 270 10.48 11.00 -11.94
N THR A 271 10.63 12.14 -12.63
CA THR A 271 10.60 12.16 -14.11
C THR A 271 11.82 11.47 -14.69
N GLY A 272 13.01 11.61 -14.09
CA GLY A 272 14.22 10.94 -14.57
C GLY A 272 14.14 9.42 -14.44
N ASN A 273 13.57 8.92 -13.35
CA ASN A 273 13.31 7.51 -13.16
C ASN A 273 12.25 6.97 -14.12
N ILE A 274 11.22 7.77 -14.45
CA ILE A 274 10.23 7.41 -15.48
C ILE A 274 10.86 7.38 -16.88
N LEU A 275 11.65 8.39 -17.25
CA LEU A 275 12.33 8.47 -18.55
C LEU A 275 13.38 7.38 -18.75
N LYS A 276 14.02 6.92 -17.66
CA LYS A 276 15.04 5.85 -17.69
C LYS A 276 14.47 4.45 -17.44
N ASP A 277 13.17 4.30 -17.17
CA ASP A 277 12.52 2.99 -17.03
C ASP A 277 11.92 2.54 -18.37
N PRO A 278 12.55 1.59 -19.11
CA PRO A 278 12.00 1.10 -20.37
C PRO A 278 10.66 0.35 -20.21
N THR A 279 10.23 0.06 -18.97
CA THR A 279 8.91 -0.53 -18.67
C THR A 279 7.82 0.50 -18.38
N ALA A 280 8.17 1.79 -18.31
CA ALA A 280 7.22 2.88 -18.15
C ALA A 280 6.46 3.11 -19.47
N LYS A 281 5.33 2.42 -19.65
CA LYS A 281 4.39 2.58 -20.77
C LYS A 281 3.61 3.92 -20.70
N LEU A 282 4.34 5.03 -20.64
CA LEU A 282 3.80 6.39 -20.63
C LEU A 282 4.27 7.12 -21.90
N ASN A 283 3.36 7.79 -22.60
CA ASN A 283 3.72 8.64 -23.72
C ASN A 283 4.23 10.02 -23.25
N ASP A 284 4.85 10.81 -24.14
CA ASP A 284 5.40 12.14 -23.80
C ASP A 284 4.34 13.09 -23.19
N ALA A 285 3.08 13.03 -23.60
CA ALA A 285 2.01 13.85 -23.03
C ALA A 285 1.62 13.39 -21.62
N GLU A 286 1.73 12.10 -21.33
CA GLU A 286 1.52 11.55 -19.99
C GLU A 286 2.65 11.91 -19.03
N ILE A 287 3.89 11.90 -19.52
CA ILE A 287 5.07 12.36 -18.79
C ILE A 287 4.92 13.85 -18.46
N LYS A 288 4.67 14.70 -19.46
CA LYS A 288 4.40 16.14 -19.28
C LYS A 288 3.28 16.41 -18.26
N SER A 289 2.20 15.64 -18.33
CA SER A 289 1.06 15.72 -17.39
C SER A 289 1.45 15.35 -15.95
N ILE A 290 2.30 14.33 -15.74
CA ILE A 290 2.85 14.00 -14.41
C ILE A 290 3.70 15.16 -13.90
N CYS A 291 4.65 15.64 -14.71
CA CYS A 291 5.55 16.73 -14.33
C CYS A 291 4.78 18.01 -13.94
N LEU A 292 3.80 18.41 -14.77
CA LEU A 292 2.86 19.49 -14.48
C LEU A 292 2.10 19.26 -13.18
N THR A 293 1.61 18.02 -12.95
CA THR A 293 0.86 17.70 -11.73
C THR A 293 1.74 17.82 -10.47
N MET A 294 3.01 17.40 -10.51
CA MET A 294 3.91 17.46 -9.36
C MET A 294 4.25 18.90 -8.96
N VAL A 295 4.56 19.77 -9.94
CA VAL A 295 4.80 21.21 -9.69
C VAL A 295 3.53 21.87 -9.17
N SER A 296 2.43 21.75 -9.91
CA SER A 296 1.20 22.50 -9.69
C SER A 296 0.42 22.09 -8.42
N ALA A 297 0.59 20.86 -7.90
CA ALA A 297 -0.18 20.38 -6.75
C ALA A 297 0.40 20.79 -5.39
N GLY A 298 1.73 20.75 -5.24
CA GLY A 298 2.40 21.05 -3.96
C GLY A 298 2.65 22.54 -3.72
N LEU A 299 2.72 23.33 -4.79
CA LEU A 299 3.19 24.73 -4.77
C LEU A 299 2.31 25.70 -3.97
N ASP A 300 0.98 25.56 -4.04
CA ASP A 300 0.06 26.41 -3.29
C ASP A 300 -0.32 25.80 -1.94
N THR A 301 -0.53 24.48 -1.91
CA THR A 301 -1.19 23.80 -0.78
C THR A 301 -0.30 23.73 0.45
N VAL A 302 0.94 23.26 0.31
CA VAL A 302 1.88 23.12 1.43
C VAL A 302 2.29 24.48 1.97
N PRO A 303 2.65 25.49 1.16
CA PRO A 303 2.93 26.83 1.67
C PRO A 303 1.70 27.47 2.33
N GLY A 304 0.50 27.36 1.74
CA GLY A 304 -0.72 27.88 2.36
C GLY A 304 -0.93 27.35 3.79
N ASN A 305 -0.74 26.04 4.01
CA ASN A 305 -0.82 25.45 5.35
C ASN A 305 0.35 25.84 6.27
N VAL A 306 1.60 25.93 5.78
CA VAL A 306 2.73 26.38 6.62
C VAL A 306 2.57 27.85 7.02
N ILE A 307 2.29 28.72 6.06
CA ILE A 307 2.13 30.18 6.22
C ILE A 307 0.99 30.47 7.19
N MET A 308 -0.19 29.88 7.00
CA MET A 308 -1.32 30.12 7.92
C MET A 308 -1.14 29.42 9.29
N GLY A 309 -0.36 28.34 9.36
CA GLY A 309 0.08 27.79 10.63
C GLY A 309 0.99 28.74 11.40
N ILE A 310 2.00 29.33 10.76
CA ILE A 310 2.86 30.39 11.32
C ILE A 310 2.01 31.58 11.77
N ALA A 311 1.08 32.04 10.92
CA ALA A 311 0.17 33.12 11.21
C ALA A 311 -0.65 32.85 12.49
N TYR A 312 -1.15 31.63 12.65
CA TYR A 312 -1.91 31.24 13.84
C TYR A 312 -1.00 31.13 15.07
N LEU A 313 0.18 30.53 14.96
CA LEU A 313 1.15 30.39 16.06
C LEU A 313 1.65 31.74 16.60
N ALA A 314 1.69 32.78 15.77
CA ALA A 314 2.00 34.15 16.19
C ALA A 314 0.92 34.77 17.10
N THR A 315 -0.35 34.36 17.02
CA THR A 315 -1.45 34.92 17.85
C THR A 315 -1.26 34.63 19.35
N GLU A 316 -1.95 35.36 20.24
CA GLU A 316 -1.90 35.12 21.69
C GLU A 316 -2.30 33.68 22.07
N HIS A 317 -3.28 33.09 21.36
CA HIS A 317 -3.62 31.68 21.54
C HIS A 317 -2.54 30.76 20.96
N GLY A 318 -2.01 31.12 19.79
CA GLY A 318 -0.87 30.48 19.14
C GLY A 318 0.37 30.37 20.02
N GLN A 319 0.69 31.39 20.83
CA GLN A 319 1.79 31.38 21.80
C GLN A 319 1.67 30.18 22.76
N LYS A 320 0.46 29.92 23.27
CA LYS A 320 0.17 28.81 24.19
C LYS A 320 0.33 27.45 23.49
N ILE A 321 -0.07 27.37 22.22
CA ILE A 321 0.08 26.17 21.38
C ILE A 321 1.55 25.90 21.03
N GLN A 322 2.34 26.88 20.57
CA GLN A 322 3.76 26.66 20.28
C GLN A 322 4.56 26.32 21.55
N ALA A 323 4.21 26.90 22.72
CA ALA A 323 4.84 26.55 23.98
C ALA A 323 4.52 25.10 24.41
N LYS A 324 3.27 24.65 24.23
CA LYS A 324 2.90 23.25 24.46
C LYS A 324 3.58 22.30 23.48
N ALA A 325 3.65 22.66 22.20
CA ALA A 325 4.36 21.88 21.18
C ALA A 325 5.84 21.74 21.52
N LEU A 326 6.52 22.83 21.86
CA LEU A 326 7.93 22.81 22.28
C LEU A 326 8.15 21.88 23.49
N LYS A 327 7.27 21.93 24.49
CA LYS A 327 7.31 21.04 25.66
C LYS A 327 7.16 19.57 25.28
N GLU A 328 6.18 19.23 24.44
CA GLU A 328 5.96 17.84 24.01
C GLU A 328 7.08 17.35 23.05
N ILE A 329 7.70 18.24 22.27
CA ILE A 329 8.92 17.93 21.49
C ILE A 329 10.07 17.54 22.43
N TYR A 330 10.39 18.36 23.44
CA TYR A 330 11.48 18.05 24.38
C TYR A 330 11.19 16.86 25.31
N LYS A 331 9.92 16.56 25.58
CA LYS A 331 9.51 15.34 26.29
C LYS A 331 9.85 14.06 25.52
N VAL A 332 9.81 14.10 24.19
CA VAL A 332 10.19 12.97 23.31
C VAL A 332 11.69 13.01 22.97
N TYR A 333 12.26 14.20 22.79
CA TYR A 333 13.65 14.42 22.37
C TYR A 333 14.39 15.39 23.32
N PRO A 334 14.73 14.96 24.56
CA PRO A 334 15.29 15.84 25.58
C PRO A 334 16.66 16.43 25.20
N ASN A 335 17.43 15.75 24.33
CA ASN A 335 18.78 16.14 23.94
C ASN A 335 18.83 17.08 22.71
N GLY A 336 17.69 17.58 22.22
CA GLY A 336 17.64 18.38 20.98
C GLY A 336 17.71 17.58 19.67
N GLU A 337 17.61 16.24 19.74
CA GLU A 337 17.61 15.33 18.57
C GLU A 337 16.42 15.56 17.60
N ALA A 338 15.40 16.31 18.01
CA ALA A 338 14.17 16.55 17.25
C ALA A 338 14.42 17.06 15.82
N TRP A 339 15.44 17.90 15.63
CA TRP A 339 15.80 18.52 14.36
C TRP A 339 16.12 17.51 13.25
N GLU A 340 16.68 16.38 13.62
CA GLU A 340 17.10 15.30 12.72
C GLU A 340 16.12 14.14 12.74
N ARG A 341 15.65 13.75 13.95
CA ARG A 341 14.67 12.67 14.13
C ARG A 341 13.37 12.93 13.37
N CYS A 342 12.94 14.19 13.23
CA CYS A 342 11.73 14.51 12.47
C CYS A 342 11.79 14.10 10.99
N LEU A 343 12.99 13.86 10.42
CA LEU A 343 13.19 13.36 9.06
C LEU A 343 13.01 11.84 8.93
N VAL A 344 12.97 11.09 10.04
CA VAL A 344 12.81 9.62 10.02
C VAL A 344 11.58 9.12 10.78
N GLU A 345 11.00 9.92 11.69
CA GLU A 345 9.88 9.48 12.52
C GLU A 345 8.94 10.60 13.00
N GLU A 346 7.67 10.25 13.23
CA GLU A 346 6.57 11.15 13.63
C GLU A 346 6.16 10.95 15.10
N LYS A 347 7.14 10.82 15.99
CA LYS A 347 6.92 10.42 17.40
C LYS A 347 6.36 11.49 18.35
N VAL A 348 6.06 12.71 17.90
CA VAL A 348 5.48 13.76 18.76
C VAL A 348 3.98 13.91 18.48
N PRO A 349 3.08 13.25 19.24
CA PRO A 349 1.66 13.16 18.85
C PRO A 349 0.98 14.53 18.78
N TYR A 350 1.37 15.46 19.65
CA TYR A 350 0.85 16.83 19.65
C TYR A 350 1.23 17.63 18.40
N VAL A 351 2.40 17.36 17.79
CA VAL A 351 2.78 18.02 16.52
C VAL A 351 2.05 17.38 15.34
N THR A 352 1.87 16.07 15.34
CA THR A 352 0.99 15.38 14.36
C THR A 352 -0.46 15.88 14.46
N ALA A 353 -0.94 16.12 15.68
CA ALA A 353 -2.26 16.69 15.96
C ALA A 353 -2.36 18.17 15.53
N LEU A 354 -1.31 18.96 15.74
CA LEU A 354 -1.19 20.33 15.22
C LEU A 354 -1.25 20.37 13.70
N VAL A 355 -0.52 19.49 12.99
CA VAL A 355 -0.56 19.40 11.52
C VAL A 355 -1.96 19.06 11.01
N LYS A 356 -2.66 18.08 11.63
CA LYS A 356 -4.06 17.76 11.31
C LYS A 356 -5.00 18.95 11.51
N GLU A 357 -4.82 19.73 12.59
CA GLU A 357 -5.67 20.90 12.86
C GLU A 357 -5.38 22.07 11.92
N ILE A 358 -4.12 22.26 11.53
CA ILE A 358 -3.74 23.22 10.47
C ILE A 358 -4.39 22.86 9.14
N LEU A 359 -4.41 21.57 8.77
CA LEU A 359 -5.04 21.10 7.55
C LEU A 359 -6.57 21.28 7.57
N ARG A 360 -7.23 20.93 8.68
CA ARG A 360 -8.69 21.12 8.85
C ARG A 360 -9.06 22.61 8.84
N PHE A 361 -8.46 23.40 9.73
CA PHE A 361 -8.84 24.80 9.93
C PHE A 361 -8.50 25.65 8.70
N TRP A 362 -7.30 25.46 8.15
CA TRP A 362 -6.89 26.09 6.89
C TRP A 362 -7.06 25.08 5.75
N THR A 363 -8.32 24.72 5.47
CA THR A 363 -8.68 23.93 4.29
C THR A 363 -8.36 24.75 3.02
N VAL A 364 -7.13 24.61 2.49
CA VAL A 364 -6.59 25.45 1.39
C VAL A 364 -7.40 25.30 0.09
N ILE A 365 -8.21 24.25 -0.07
CA ILE A 365 -9.14 24.09 -1.19
C ILE A 365 -10.58 23.97 -0.65
N PRO A 366 -11.26 25.09 -0.31
CA PRO A 366 -12.57 25.10 0.35
C PRO A 366 -13.67 24.34 -0.41
N ILE A 367 -13.73 24.55 -1.73
CA ILE A 367 -14.50 23.71 -2.66
C ILE A 367 -13.51 22.84 -3.41
N CYS A 368 -13.45 21.56 -3.06
CA CYS A 368 -12.60 20.59 -3.73
C CYS A 368 -12.91 20.48 -5.23
N LEU A 369 -11.90 20.13 -6.03
CA LEU A 369 -12.06 19.83 -7.46
C LEU A 369 -13.28 18.89 -7.67
N PRO A 370 -14.16 19.18 -8.64
CA PRO A 370 -15.45 18.51 -8.76
C PRO A 370 -15.32 17.07 -9.25
N ARG A 371 -16.32 16.25 -8.98
CA ARG A 371 -16.43 14.88 -9.48
C ARG A 371 -17.62 14.72 -10.40
N GLU A 372 -17.57 13.71 -11.25
CA GLU A 372 -18.72 13.31 -12.08
C GLU A 372 -19.04 11.84 -11.80
N SER A 373 -20.33 11.54 -11.60
CA SER A 373 -20.78 10.17 -11.36
C SER A 373 -20.74 9.34 -12.64
N ILE A 374 -20.06 8.19 -12.63
CA ILE A 374 -20.11 7.22 -13.74
C ILE A 374 -21.17 6.13 -13.55
N LYS A 375 -21.89 6.18 -12.42
CA LYS A 375 -22.96 5.27 -12.01
C LYS A 375 -23.97 6.06 -11.19
N ASP A 376 -25.20 5.57 -11.16
CA ASP A 376 -26.25 6.09 -10.28
C ASP A 376 -25.86 5.94 -8.80
N ILE A 377 -26.27 6.89 -7.95
CA ILE A 377 -25.96 6.90 -6.52
C ILE A 377 -27.25 7.04 -5.70
N PRO A 378 -27.59 6.07 -4.83
CA PRO A 378 -28.72 6.18 -3.92
C PRO A 378 -28.41 7.16 -2.79
N TYR A 379 -29.38 8.02 -2.45
CA TYR A 379 -29.30 8.93 -1.32
C TYR A 379 -30.71 9.26 -0.80
N GLN A 380 -30.96 9.05 0.51
CA GLN A 380 -32.21 9.41 1.20
C GLN A 380 -33.51 9.07 0.45
N GLY A 381 -33.58 7.85 -0.12
CA GLY A 381 -34.78 7.38 -0.83
C GLY A 381 -34.96 7.90 -2.26
N THR A 382 -34.01 8.68 -2.79
CA THR A 382 -33.91 8.99 -4.22
C THR A 382 -32.64 8.42 -4.84
N VAL A 383 -32.58 8.44 -6.17
CA VAL A 383 -31.41 8.02 -6.96
C VAL A 383 -30.92 9.22 -7.75
N ILE A 384 -29.65 9.57 -7.55
CA ILE A 384 -28.96 10.60 -8.33
C ILE A 384 -28.37 9.90 -9.57
N PRO A 385 -28.68 10.35 -10.80
CA PRO A 385 -28.26 9.67 -12.02
C PRO A 385 -26.75 9.81 -12.30
N ALA A 386 -26.22 8.87 -13.08
CA ALA A 386 -24.92 8.99 -13.74
C ALA A 386 -24.83 10.27 -14.61
N GLY A 387 -23.62 10.80 -14.77
CA GLY A 387 -23.33 12.09 -15.41
C GLY A 387 -23.66 13.31 -14.55
N THR A 388 -23.96 13.14 -13.25
CA THR A 388 -24.20 14.25 -12.32
C THR A 388 -22.88 14.78 -11.78
N LYS A 389 -22.74 16.11 -11.74
CA LYS A 389 -21.56 16.79 -11.18
C LYS A 389 -21.72 17.04 -9.68
N PHE A 390 -20.66 16.74 -8.92
CA PHE A 390 -20.62 16.77 -7.47
C PHE A 390 -19.48 17.67 -6.97
N PHE A 391 -19.82 18.66 -6.15
CA PHE A 391 -18.89 19.59 -5.51
C PHE A 391 -18.84 19.26 -4.01
N MET A 392 -17.66 18.87 -3.50
CA MET A 392 -17.44 18.74 -2.06
C MET A 392 -17.08 20.12 -1.50
N ASN A 393 -17.91 20.63 -0.60
CA ASN A 393 -17.57 21.77 0.24
C ASN A 393 -16.76 21.25 1.44
N ALA A 394 -15.46 21.07 1.22
CA ALA A 394 -14.54 20.55 2.23
C ALA A 394 -14.50 21.49 3.43
N TYR A 395 -14.54 22.80 3.20
CA TYR A 395 -14.66 23.80 4.27
C TYR A 395 -15.89 23.56 5.17
N ALA A 396 -17.08 23.39 4.59
CA ALA A 396 -18.28 23.14 5.39
C ALA A 396 -18.23 21.82 6.17
N ALA A 397 -17.63 20.77 5.57
CA ALA A 397 -17.49 19.47 6.21
C ALA A 397 -16.42 19.45 7.33
N ASP A 398 -15.31 20.17 7.13
CA ASP A 398 -14.25 20.35 8.13
C ASP A 398 -14.61 21.37 9.23
N TYR A 399 -15.74 22.08 9.07
CA TYR A 399 -16.38 22.94 10.07
C TYR A 399 -17.75 22.40 10.54
N ASP A 400 -18.02 21.11 10.34
CA ASP A 400 -19.27 20.47 10.74
C ASP A 400 -19.31 20.20 12.25
N GLU A 401 -20.21 20.87 12.96
CA GLU A 401 -20.41 20.76 14.41
C GLU A 401 -20.81 19.34 14.86
N SER A 402 -21.36 18.50 13.95
CA SER A 402 -21.69 17.10 14.25
C SER A 402 -20.46 16.19 14.32
N ARG A 403 -19.31 16.63 13.78
CA ARG A 403 -18.02 15.94 13.82
C ARG A 403 -17.01 16.63 14.71
N PHE A 404 -16.91 17.95 14.63
CA PHE A 404 -15.89 18.75 15.31
C PHE A 404 -16.54 19.66 16.34
N ALA A 405 -16.40 19.33 17.63
CA ALA A 405 -16.79 20.22 18.71
C ALA A 405 -16.02 21.55 18.61
N ASN A 406 -16.73 22.68 18.70
CA ASN A 406 -16.23 24.04 18.46
C ASN A 406 -15.38 24.11 17.16
N PRO A 407 -15.97 23.95 15.96
CA PRO A 407 -15.19 23.83 14.72
C PRO A 407 -14.44 25.12 14.36
N TYR A 408 -14.95 26.27 14.79
CA TYR A 408 -14.34 27.59 14.62
C TYR A 408 -13.24 27.90 15.64
N GLU A 409 -13.00 27.01 16.61
CA GLU A 409 -11.82 27.08 17.49
C GLU A 409 -10.72 26.17 16.92
N PHE A 410 -9.53 26.74 16.73
CA PHE A 410 -8.33 25.98 16.39
C PHE A 410 -7.83 25.29 17.66
N ASN A 411 -7.91 23.97 17.72
CA ASN A 411 -7.54 23.17 18.87
C ASN A 411 -6.86 21.85 18.47
N PRO A 412 -5.52 21.75 18.54
CA PRO A 412 -4.80 20.50 18.27
C PRO A 412 -5.22 19.33 19.17
N GLU A 413 -5.68 19.56 20.41
CA GLU A 413 -6.05 18.47 21.33
C GLU A 413 -7.15 17.56 20.77
N ARG A 414 -7.98 18.07 19.85
CA ARG A 414 -9.08 17.30 19.24
C ARG A 414 -8.62 16.04 18.51
N TYR A 415 -7.34 15.94 18.15
CA TYR A 415 -6.74 14.82 17.43
C TYR A 415 -5.84 13.91 18.27
N ILE A 416 -5.75 14.13 19.58
CA ILE A 416 -4.96 13.26 20.48
C ILE A 416 -5.70 11.93 20.71
N ASP A 417 -6.98 12.00 21.04
CA ASP A 417 -7.84 10.83 21.32
C ASP A 417 -8.95 10.62 20.26
N ASP A 418 -8.75 11.12 19.03
CA ASP A 418 -9.74 11.01 17.95
C ASP A 418 -9.89 9.56 17.48
N LYS A 419 -11.12 9.04 17.60
CA LYS A 419 -11.47 7.65 17.28
C LYS A 419 -11.84 7.41 15.82
N GLU A 420 -11.88 8.45 14.97
CA GLU A 420 -12.20 8.29 13.56
C GLU A 420 -11.04 7.66 12.79
N VAL A 421 -11.25 6.42 12.34
CA VAL A 421 -10.28 5.69 11.53
C VAL A 421 -10.48 6.03 10.04
N GLY A 422 -9.44 6.56 9.39
CA GLY A 422 -9.42 6.78 7.95
C GLY A 422 -9.09 8.21 7.53
N THR A 423 -10.12 9.04 7.34
CA THR A 423 -9.99 10.40 6.78
C THR A 423 -10.39 11.43 7.86
N PRO A 424 -9.48 11.86 8.76
CA PRO A 424 -9.84 12.65 9.94
C PRO A 424 -10.34 14.08 9.65
N HIS A 425 -10.02 14.60 8.46
CA HIS A 425 -10.45 15.87 7.86
C HIS A 425 -10.39 15.73 6.33
N TYR A 426 -11.03 16.63 5.59
CA TYR A 426 -11.20 16.56 4.13
C TYR A 426 -10.30 17.49 3.29
N ALA A 427 -9.38 18.23 3.90
CA ALA A 427 -8.36 19.02 3.18
C ALA A 427 -7.61 18.30 2.03
N TYR A 428 -7.42 16.97 2.09
CA TYR A 428 -6.80 16.18 1.00
C TYR A 428 -7.82 15.55 0.00
N GLY A 429 -9.11 15.89 0.14
CA GLY A 429 -10.22 15.12 -0.42
C GLY A 429 -10.37 13.74 0.23
N ALA A 430 -11.26 12.90 -0.31
CA ALA A 430 -11.53 11.56 0.24
C ALA A 430 -11.69 10.46 -0.83
N GLY A 431 -11.46 9.21 -0.46
CA GLY A 431 -11.63 8.01 -1.31
C GLY A 431 -10.69 7.92 -2.52
N SER A 432 -11.02 7.07 -3.49
CA SER A 432 -10.20 6.67 -4.65
C SER A 432 -9.43 7.78 -5.40
N ARG A 433 -9.99 9.00 -5.50
CA ARG A 433 -9.37 10.19 -6.14
C ARG A 433 -8.87 11.25 -5.13
N MET A 434 -8.58 10.89 -3.87
CA MET A 434 -7.89 11.76 -2.91
C MET A 434 -6.46 12.13 -3.37
N CYS A 435 -5.86 13.12 -2.70
CA CYS A 435 -4.49 13.58 -3.00
C CYS A 435 -3.49 12.41 -2.97
N ALA A 436 -2.71 12.27 -4.05
CA ALA A 436 -1.67 11.22 -4.15
C ALA A 436 -0.39 11.58 -3.37
N GLY A 437 -0.17 12.86 -3.07
CA GLY A 437 0.99 13.37 -2.34
C GLY A 437 0.76 13.56 -0.84
N SER A 438 -0.35 13.10 -0.26
CA SER A 438 -0.68 13.34 1.15
C SER A 438 0.36 12.78 2.13
N HIS A 439 1.08 11.71 1.77
CA HIS A 439 2.20 11.23 2.57
C HIS A 439 3.40 12.18 2.53
N LEU A 440 3.73 12.75 1.38
CA LEU A 440 4.80 13.74 1.27
C LEU A 440 4.44 15.03 2.02
N ALA A 441 3.24 15.57 1.77
CA ALA A 441 2.77 16.80 2.39
C ALA A 441 2.72 16.74 3.93
N ASN A 442 2.29 15.61 4.51
CA ASN A 442 2.32 15.45 5.97
C ASN A 442 3.76 15.44 6.52
N ARG A 443 4.71 14.82 5.81
CA ARG A 443 6.14 14.81 6.20
C ARG A 443 6.76 16.21 6.07
N GLU A 444 6.45 16.93 4.99
CA GLU A 444 6.87 18.33 4.79
C GLU A 444 6.34 19.23 5.92
N LEU A 445 5.05 19.17 6.22
CA LEU A 445 4.42 19.95 7.29
C LEU A 445 4.99 19.59 8.67
N TYR A 446 5.10 18.30 9.00
CA TYR A 446 5.65 17.85 10.28
C TYR A 446 7.11 18.29 10.46
N THR A 447 7.97 18.12 9.45
CA THR A 447 9.36 18.58 9.48
C THR A 447 9.44 20.10 9.61
N ALA A 448 8.65 20.85 8.83
CA ALA A 448 8.63 22.31 8.90
C ALA A 448 8.22 22.82 10.29
N PHE A 449 7.15 22.29 10.89
CA PHE A 449 6.70 22.73 12.22
C PHE A 449 7.64 22.30 13.35
N ILE A 450 8.25 21.11 13.31
CA ILE A 450 9.29 20.75 14.28
C ILE A 450 10.45 21.75 14.21
N ARG A 451 10.99 22.05 13.01
CA ARG A 451 12.14 22.94 12.83
C ARG A 451 11.81 24.39 13.18
N LEU A 452 10.65 24.89 12.78
CA LEU A 452 10.16 26.22 13.15
C LEU A 452 10.02 26.39 14.67
N ILE A 453 9.32 25.46 15.35
CA ILE A 453 9.01 25.60 16.78
C ILE A 453 10.26 25.43 17.64
N THR A 454 11.21 24.59 17.23
CA THR A 454 12.49 24.40 17.93
C THR A 454 13.46 25.56 17.70
N ALA A 455 13.59 26.08 16.48
CA ALA A 455 14.47 27.21 16.19
C ALA A 455 13.95 28.55 16.72
N PHE A 456 12.64 28.81 16.60
CA PHE A 456 12.08 30.15 16.82
C PHE A 456 10.93 30.20 17.83
N GLU A 457 10.91 31.30 18.57
CA GLU A 457 9.69 31.89 19.11
C GLU A 457 9.04 32.73 18.00
N ILE A 458 7.86 32.31 17.55
CA ILE A 458 7.11 32.99 16.48
C ILE A 458 6.20 34.02 17.15
N LEU A 459 6.47 35.30 16.94
CA LEU A 459 5.85 36.43 17.65
C LEU A 459 4.86 37.19 16.74
N PRO A 460 3.85 37.88 17.33
CA PRO A 460 3.07 38.86 16.60
C PRO A 460 3.98 39.93 15.98
N PRO A 461 3.66 40.48 14.80
CA PRO A 461 4.38 41.62 14.26
C PRO A 461 4.21 42.86 15.13
N LYS A 462 5.20 43.75 15.06
CA LYS A 462 5.27 44.99 15.86
C LYS A 462 4.35 46.08 15.31
N ASP A 463 4.12 46.09 14.01
CA ASP A 463 3.17 46.98 13.34
C ASP A 463 1.82 46.28 13.16
N LYS A 464 0.73 46.94 13.59
CA LYS A 464 -0.64 46.41 13.46
C LYS A 464 -1.09 46.23 12.01
N LYS A 465 -0.51 46.97 11.05
CA LYS A 465 -0.84 46.82 9.63
C LYS A 465 -0.37 45.48 9.04
N ASP A 466 0.64 44.88 9.66
CA ASP A 466 1.27 43.64 9.21
C ASP A 466 0.61 42.40 9.84
N PHE A 467 -0.49 42.56 10.60
CA PHE A 467 -1.20 41.44 11.25
C PHE A 467 -1.86 40.52 10.22
N PRO A 468 -1.76 39.19 10.37
CA PRO A 468 -2.45 38.24 9.51
C PRO A 468 -3.96 38.24 9.74
N VAL A 469 -4.72 38.04 8.66
CA VAL A 469 -6.17 37.81 8.71
C VAL A 469 -6.43 36.40 9.22
N MET A 470 -7.05 36.27 10.40
CA MET A 470 -7.34 34.98 11.05
C MET A 470 -8.60 34.27 10.56
N ASP A 471 -9.33 34.87 9.63
CA ASP A 471 -10.52 34.26 9.03
C ASP A 471 -10.12 33.33 7.87
N CYS A 472 -10.58 32.08 7.93
CA CYS A 472 -10.25 30.96 7.02
C CYS A 472 -10.61 31.14 5.53
N ILE A 473 -11.40 32.16 5.16
CA ILE A 473 -11.77 32.47 3.78
C ILE A 473 -11.32 33.88 3.39
N GLU A 474 -11.48 34.86 4.29
CA GLU A 474 -11.06 36.25 4.06
C GLU A 474 -9.54 36.43 4.16
N CYS A 475 -8.78 35.44 4.66
CA CYS A 475 -7.34 35.41 4.53
C CYS A 475 -6.87 35.27 3.08
N ASN A 476 -7.73 34.81 2.16
CA ASN A 476 -7.38 34.66 0.75
C ASN A 476 -7.25 36.04 0.07
N ALA A 477 -6.12 36.29 -0.58
CA ALA A 477 -5.85 37.48 -1.37
C ALA A 477 -6.74 37.56 -2.62
N ASN A 478 -7.06 36.40 -3.22
CA ASN A 478 -8.00 36.28 -4.33
C ASN A 478 -9.20 35.40 -3.90
N PRO A 479 -10.33 36.00 -3.46
CA PRO A 479 -11.51 35.26 -3.01
C PRO A 479 -12.11 34.28 -4.04
N THR A 480 -11.76 34.41 -5.32
CA THR A 480 -12.24 33.53 -6.40
C THR A 480 -11.28 32.40 -6.75
N SER A 481 -10.07 32.35 -6.19
CA SER A 481 -9.08 31.30 -6.46
C SER A 481 -9.57 29.90 -6.03
N LEU A 482 -9.03 28.85 -6.64
CA LEU A 482 -9.22 27.46 -6.20
C LEU A 482 -8.52 27.21 -4.86
N THR A 483 -7.33 27.79 -4.71
CA THR A 483 -6.43 27.66 -3.57
C THR A 483 -6.42 28.94 -2.74
N THR A 484 -6.39 28.82 -1.42
CA THR A 484 -6.19 29.95 -0.50
C THR A 484 -4.75 30.46 -0.62
N ASP A 485 -4.57 31.63 -1.23
CA ASP A 485 -3.30 32.37 -1.24
C ASP A 485 -3.35 33.43 -0.12
N PRO A 486 -2.56 33.31 0.96
CA PRO A 486 -2.62 34.25 2.07
C PRO A 486 -2.36 35.71 1.66
N LYS A 487 -3.20 36.64 2.14
CA LYS A 487 -2.91 38.07 2.11
C LYS A 487 -1.56 38.34 2.79
N PRO A 488 -0.69 39.20 2.23
CA PRO A 488 0.60 39.50 2.83
C PRO A 488 0.48 39.98 4.29
N PHE A 489 1.31 39.41 5.15
CA PHE A 489 1.43 39.76 6.56
C PHE A 489 2.88 39.57 7.00
N LYS A 490 3.24 39.97 8.22
CA LYS A 490 4.54 39.66 8.82
C LYS A 490 4.40 39.03 10.20
N VAL A 491 5.46 38.37 10.64
CA VAL A 491 5.63 37.87 12.01
C VAL A 491 7.06 38.11 12.48
N GLY A 492 7.26 38.22 13.79
CA GLY A 492 8.59 38.24 14.38
C GLY A 492 9.11 36.81 14.50
N PHE A 493 10.31 36.53 13.98
CA PHE A 493 11.02 35.27 14.25
C PHE A 493 12.17 35.54 15.21
N LYS A 494 12.00 35.20 16.48
CA LYS A 494 13.06 35.35 17.48
C LYS A 494 13.72 33.99 17.72
N PRO A 495 15.02 33.82 17.45
CA PRO A 495 15.74 32.58 17.74
C PRO A 495 15.61 32.20 19.23
N ARG A 496 15.36 30.93 19.53
CA ARG A 496 15.36 30.41 20.91
C ARG A 496 16.78 30.23 21.44
N ASP A 497 17.65 29.74 20.56
CA ASP A 497 19.09 29.61 20.74
C ASP A 497 19.72 29.72 19.34
N GLU A 498 20.26 30.90 19.02
CA GLU A 498 20.88 31.14 17.71
C GLU A 498 22.12 30.27 17.49
N ALA A 499 22.93 30.04 18.54
CA ALA A 499 24.13 29.21 18.44
C ALA A 499 23.76 27.77 18.09
N LYS A 500 22.75 27.20 18.77
CA LYS A 500 22.27 25.85 18.49
C LYS A 500 21.55 25.73 17.14
N ALA A 501 20.78 26.74 16.74
CA ALA A 501 20.19 26.79 15.41
C ALA A 501 21.27 26.79 14.31
N ARG A 502 22.34 27.59 14.48
CA ARG A 502 23.48 27.61 13.54
C ARG A 502 24.28 26.32 13.54
N GLU A 503 24.43 25.65 14.68
CA GLU A 503 25.03 24.31 14.79
C GLU A 503 24.24 23.27 13.97
N TRP A 504 22.92 23.21 14.15
CA TRP A 504 22.04 22.32 13.39
C TRP A 504 22.03 22.61 11.88
N ILE A 505 22.09 23.91 11.51
CA ILE A 505 22.22 24.33 10.12
C ILE A 505 23.57 23.89 9.55
N ALA A 506 24.69 24.11 10.25
CA ALA A 506 26.01 23.70 9.77
C ALA A 506 26.10 22.18 9.55
N ALA A 507 25.63 21.38 10.51
CA ALA A 507 25.59 19.92 10.41
C ALA A 507 24.68 19.42 9.26
N GLY A 508 23.57 20.11 9.00
CA GLY A 508 22.70 19.81 7.86
C GLY A 508 23.29 20.28 6.52
N GLU A 509 24.00 21.42 6.46
CA GLU A 509 24.72 21.87 5.26
C GLU A 509 25.83 20.89 4.86
N GLU A 510 26.51 20.27 5.83
CA GLU A 510 27.48 19.19 5.62
C GLU A 510 26.80 17.92 5.07
N ARG A 511 25.77 17.39 5.76
CA ARG A 511 25.04 16.19 5.32
C ARG A 511 24.37 16.33 3.96
N THR A 512 23.94 17.53 3.59
CA THR A 512 23.27 17.81 2.31
C THR A 512 24.24 18.36 1.26
N GLN A 513 25.55 18.41 1.56
CA GLN A 513 26.57 18.98 0.67
C GLN A 513 26.60 18.29 -0.70
N ASP A 514 26.38 16.98 -0.79
CA ASP A 514 26.34 16.27 -2.08
C ASP A 514 25.11 16.66 -2.92
N ILE A 515 23.98 16.97 -2.29
CA ILE A 515 22.75 17.40 -2.98
C ILE A 515 22.92 18.83 -3.49
N ARG A 516 23.57 19.68 -2.69
CA ARG A 516 23.83 21.10 -2.96
C ARG A 516 24.99 21.35 -3.93
N SER A 517 26.14 20.69 -3.74
CA SER A 517 27.33 20.85 -4.58
C SER A 517 27.14 20.32 -5.99
N THR A 518 26.32 19.28 -6.17
CA THR A 518 25.94 18.78 -7.50
C THR A 518 24.95 19.71 -8.24
N ALA A 519 24.53 20.84 -7.66
CA ALA A 519 23.90 21.93 -8.41
C ALA A 519 24.94 22.90 -9.03
N ASN A 520 26.18 22.90 -8.55
CA ASN A 520 27.16 23.96 -8.80
C ASN A 520 28.09 23.74 -10.02
N ASN A 521 27.72 22.89 -10.99
CA ASN A 521 28.47 22.72 -12.25
C ASN A 521 28.28 23.90 -13.22
N ARG A 522 28.56 25.12 -12.76
CA ARG A 522 28.68 26.31 -13.61
C ARG A 522 30.01 26.31 -14.37
N LYS A 523 30.02 25.72 -15.58
CA LYS A 523 30.89 26.21 -16.67
C LYS A 523 30.17 26.57 -17.97
N ASP A 524 28.87 26.29 -18.09
CA ASP A 524 28.07 26.74 -19.24
C ASP A 524 27.47 28.14 -19.02
N LYS A 525 28.27 29.17 -19.31
CA LYS A 525 27.83 30.58 -19.43
C LYS A 525 26.98 30.84 -20.69
N LYS A 526 26.06 29.95 -21.06
CA LYS A 526 25.36 30.01 -22.36
C LYS A 526 23.84 29.84 -22.36
N HIS A 527 23.18 29.75 -21.20
CA HIS A 527 21.72 29.84 -21.13
C HIS A 527 21.30 31.13 -20.41
N HIS A 528 20.46 31.90 -21.10
CA HIS A 528 20.38 33.35 -21.04
C HIS A 528 19.41 33.91 -19.97
N ASN A 529 19.54 35.21 -19.69
CA ASN A 529 18.58 36.05 -18.95
C ASN A 529 17.12 35.69 -19.22
N PHE A 530 16.35 35.50 -18.15
CA PHE A 530 14.89 35.46 -18.21
C PHE A 530 14.27 36.83 -18.52
N GLU A 531 14.96 37.94 -18.22
CA GLU A 531 14.54 39.32 -18.56
C GLU A 531 14.28 39.53 -20.07
N ALA A 532 15.03 38.87 -20.96
CA ALA A 532 14.87 39.05 -22.41
C ALA A 532 13.63 38.34 -22.99
N LEU A 533 13.04 37.41 -22.22
CA LEU A 533 11.96 36.53 -22.68
C LEU A 533 10.54 37.12 -22.49
N ALA A 534 10.45 38.34 -21.95
CA ALA A 534 9.20 39.10 -21.81
C ALA A 534 8.82 39.90 -23.08
N ALA A 535 9.73 40.05 -24.05
CA ALA A 535 9.53 40.91 -25.22
C ALA A 535 9.86 40.21 -26.55
N ASN A 536 8.89 39.50 -27.14
CA ASN A 536 8.57 39.61 -28.58
C ASN A 536 7.33 38.79 -29.00
N LYS A 537 6.63 39.28 -30.03
CA LYS A 537 5.42 38.69 -30.63
C LYS A 537 5.77 37.79 -31.82
N LEU A 538 4.97 36.72 -31.97
CA LEU A 538 4.53 36.08 -33.23
C LEU A 538 5.48 36.06 -34.44
N ALA A 539 5.97 34.86 -34.80
CA ALA A 539 6.08 34.41 -36.19
C ALA A 539 6.05 32.87 -36.25
N SER A 540 5.47 32.30 -37.31
CA SER A 540 5.49 30.87 -37.63
C SER A 540 6.67 30.53 -38.54
N ASP A 541 7.11 29.27 -38.53
CA ASP A 541 6.97 28.36 -39.69
C ASP A 541 7.63 26.99 -39.45
N ALA A 542 7.25 26.02 -40.27
CA ALA A 542 7.64 24.62 -40.14
C ALA A 542 8.76 24.22 -41.12
N THR A 543 9.57 23.22 -40.77
CA THR A 543 10.19 22.30 -41.74
C THR A 543 10.72 21.03 -41.07
N THR A 544 10.80 19.93 -41.83
CA THR A 544 11.16 18.57 -41.38
C THR A 544 12.49 18.11 -42.06
N PRO A 545 13.02 16.89 -41.84
CA PRO A 545 14.32 16.70 -41.19
C PRO A 545 15.49 16.31 -42.14
N GLY A 546 16.73 16.41 -41.63
CA GLY A 546 17.95 15.93 -42.30
C GLY A 546 18.70 14.87 -41.49
N THR A 547 19.32 13.89 -42.16
CA THR A 547 19.94 12.68 -41.57
C THR A 547 21.47 12.63 -41.71
N SER A 548 22.08 11.76 -40.88
CA SER A 548 23.44 11.16 -41.02
C SER A 548 24.66 11.98 -40.57
N PRO A 549 25.81 11.34 -40.26
CA PRO A 549 26.05 9.95 -39.81
C PRO A 549 26.83 9.87 -38.48
N GLY A 550 27.05 8.66 -37.96
CA GLY A 550 27.60 8.43 -36.62
C GLY A 550 29.12 8.62 -36.45
N GLY A 551 29.53 8.80 -35.19
CA GLY A 551 30.91 8.72 -34.72
C GLY A 551 30.93 8.08 -33.33
N SER A 552 31.52 6.88 -33.21
CA SER A 552 31.49 6.08 -31.99
C SER A 552 32.64 6.41 -31.04
N THR A 553 32.32 6.97 -29.87
CA THR A 553 33.20 6.95 -28.69
C THR A 553 32.38 6.58 -27.46
N GLY A 554 32.48 5.32 -27.02
CA GLY A 554 31.65 4.78 -25.94
C GLY A 554 32.00 5.37 -24.57
N PHE A 555 30.97 5.69 -23.79
CA PHE A 555 31.08 5.99 -22.36
C PHE A 555 30.95 4.70 -21.54
N ASN A 556 31.68 4.61 -20.42
CA ASN A 556 31.72 3.42 -19.56
C ASN A 556 31.27 3.79 -18.12
N PRO A 557 30.12 3.27 -17.61
CA PRO A 557 29.48 3.79 -16.40
C PRO A 557 29.74 2.99 -15.11
N GLY A 558 29.68 3.66 -13.96
CA GLY A 558 30.11 3.21 -12.62
C GLY A 558 29.90 1.74 -12.21
N ASN A 559 30.97 1.16 -11.65
CA ASN A 559 31.09 -0.21 -11.17
C ASN A 559 30.57 -0.42 -9.74
N PHE A 560 29.94 -1.58 -9.50
CA PHE A 560 29.78 -2.14 -8.16
C PHE A 560 31.07 -2.83 -7.71
N THR A 561 31.44 -2.68 -6.44
CA THR A 561 32.56 -3.46 -5.86
C THR A 561 32.06 -4.84 -5.47
N THR A 562 32.59 -5.88 -6.12
CA THR A 562 32.26 -7.27 -5.84
C THR A 562 33.42 -7.95 -5.11
N ILE A 563 33.18 -8.46 -3.91
CA ILE A 563 34.16 -9.22 -3.12
C ILE A 563 33.84 -10.72 -3.15
N VAL A 564 34.84 -11.59 -3.06
CA VAL A 564 34.63 -13.05 -2.97
C VAL A 564 34.77 -13.49 -1.52
N SER A 565 33.85 -14.33 -1.04
CA SER A 565 33.90 -14.96 0.27
C SER A 565 34.96 -16.06 0.31
N ASN A 566 35.77 -16.08 1.38
CA ASN A 566 36.69 -17.19 1.66
C ASN A 566 35.99 -18.48 2.12
N ALA A 567 34.71 -18.40 2.51
CA ALA A 567 33.93 -19.54 2.99
C ALA A 567 33.10 -20.15 1.85
N THR A 568 33.19 -21.48 1.70
CA THR A 568 32.46 -22.28 0.70
C THR A 568 31.62 -23.38 1.35
N TYR A 569 30.55 -23.80 0.68
CA TYR A 569 29.54 -24.71 1.23
C TYR A 569 29.19 -25.83 0.24
N ASP A 570 28.79 -26.99 0.76
CA ASP A 570 28.25 -28.09 -0.06
C ASP A 570 26.85 -27.72 -0.57
N TYR A 571 26.04 -27.05 0.26
CA TYR A 571 24.73 -26.53 -0.14
C TYR A 571 24.57 -25.07 0.29
N ILE A 572 23.99 -24.26 -0.60
CA ILE A 572 23.49 -22.93 -0.28
C ILE A 572 21.99 -22.90 -0.54
N VAL A 573 21.20 -22.70 0.53
CA VAL A 573 19.75 -22.61 0.49
C VAL A 573 19.35 -21.13 0.54
N VAL A 574 18.65 -20.67 -0.49
CA VAL A 574 18.28 -19.27 -0.68
C VAL A 574 16.82 -19.07 -0.29
N GLY A 575 16.59 -18.44 0.85
CA GLY A 575 15.28 -18.27 1.50
C GLY A 575 15.22 -19.05 2.81
N GLY A 576 15.13 -18.34 3.94
CA GLY A 576 14.89 -18.92 5.26
C GLY A 576 13.40 -19.17 5.53
N GLY A 577 12.62 -19.41 4.48
CA GLY A 577 11.18 -19.66 4.54
C GLY A 577 10.83 -21.09 4.95
N THR A 578 9.53 -21.37 4.94
CA THR A 578 8.93 -22.69 5.26
C THR A 578 9.68 -23.88 4.66
N ALA A 579 9.84 -23.91 3.33
CA ALA A 579 10.49 -25.02 2.63
C ALA A 579 12.02 -25.02 2.81
N GLY A 580 12.65 -23.84 2.75
CA GLY A 580 14.10 -23.69 2.85
C GLY A 580 14.65 -24.18 4.19
N LEU A 581 13.96 -23.92 5.30
CA LEU A 581 14.37 -24.41 6.62
C LEU A 581 14.26 -25.94 6.75
N ILE A 582 13.22 -26.55 6.17
CA ILE A 582 13.04 -28.01 6.11
C ILE A 582 14.18 -28.64 5.30
N VAL A 583 14.40 -28.16 4.08
CA VAL A 583 15.47 -28.68 3.22
C VAL A 583 16.85 -28.51 3.86
N ALA A 584 17.13 -27.36 4.45
CA ALA A 584 18.43 -27.11 5.08
C ALA A 584 18.71 -28.02 6.29
N GLU A 585 17.68 -28.36 7.07
CA GLU A 585 17.76 -29.32 8.17
C GLU A 585 18.13 -30.73 7.65
N ARG A 586 17.36 -31.24 6.68
CA ARG A 586 17.63 -32.54 6.04
C ARG A 586 18.99 -32.61 5.34
N LEU A 587 19.42 -31.53 4.69
CA LEU A 587 20.74 -31.46 4.05
C LEU A 587 21.87 -31.49 5.09
N VAL A 588 21.75 -30.84 6.24
CA VAL A 588 22.81 -30.87 7.27
C VAL A 588 22.83 -32.17 8.09
N GLU A 589 21.71 -32.88 8.22
CA GLU A 589 21.67 -34.24 8.76
C GLU A 589 22.65 -35.17 8.02
N SER A 590 22.79 -35.01 6.69
CA SER A 590 23.77 -35.72 5.84
C SER A 590 25.24 -35.33 6.04
N LYS A 591 25.54 -34.49 7.04
CA LYS A 591 26.88 -33.96 7.42
C LYS A 591 27.55 -33.04 6.40
N LYS A 592 26.85 -32.68 5.33
CA LYS A 592 27.22 -31.63 4.37
C LYS A 592 27.20 -30.26 5.04
N SER A 593 28.06 -29.32 4.62
CA SER A 593 28.02 -27.95 5.14
C SER A 593 27.00 -27.11 4.40
N VAL A 594 26.04 -26.55 5.14
CA VAL A 594 24.85 -25.87 4.60
C VAL A 594 24.81 -24.41 5.04
N LEU A 595 24.64 -23.50 4.09
CA LEU A 595 24.37 -22.09 4.35
C LEU A 595 22.91 -21.75 3.99
N VAL A 596 22.14 -21.27 4.96
CA VAL A 596 20.82 -20.64 4.71
C VAL A 596 20.98 -19.13 4.65
N LEU A 597 20.43 -18.52 3.61
CA LEU A 597 20.38 -17.07 3.44
C LEU A 597 18.95 -16.56 3.48
N GLU A 598 18.68 -15.63 4.38
CA GLU A 598 17.39 -14.97 4.51
C GLU A 598 17.57 -13.46 4.33
N GLN A 599 16.73 -12.84 3.50
CA GLN A 599 16.81 -11.40 3.22
C GLN A 599 16.25 -10.54 4.35
N GLY A 600 15.37 -11.11 5.18
CA GLY A 600 14.76 -10.44 6.32
C GLY A 600 15.46 -10.67 7.66
N LYS A 601 14.81 -10.18 8.71
CA LYS A 601 15.25 -10.27 10.11
C LYS A 601 14.83 -11.61 10.75
N ALA A 602 15.24 -11.82 12.01
CA ALA A 602 14.66 -12.87 12.85
C ALA A 602 13.18 -12.54 13.18
N SER A 603 12.34 -13.57 13.30
CA SER A 603 10.90 -13.44 13.55
C SER A 603 10.56 -13.65 15.03
N PHE A 604 10.57 -14.89 15.49
CA PHE A 604 10.26 -15.28 16.87
C PHE A 604 11.32 -14.83 17.86
N TYR A 605 10.91 -14.58 19.11
CA TYR A 605 11.82 -14.11 20.16
C TYR A 605 13.02 -15.06 20.37
N GLU A 606 12.78 -16.37 20.41
CA GLU A 606 13.83 -17.39 20.52
C GLU A 606 14.78 -17.42 19.32
N SER A 607 14.30 -17.09 18.12
CA SER A 607 15.11 -17.00 16.90
C SER A 607 15.96 -15.71 16.82
N GLY A 608 15.83 -14.81 17.79
CA GLY A 608 16.49 -13.51 17.83
C GLY A 608 15.60 -12.31 17.49
N GLY A 609 14.29 -12.50 17.30
CA GLY A 609 13.33 -11.43 17.06
C GLY A 609 13.17 -10.50 18.27
N ARG A 610 13.16 -9.19 18.06
CA ARG A 610 13.12 -8.18 19.15
C ARG A 610 12.04 -7.11 18.98
N SER A 611 11.09 -7.30 18.06
CA SER A 611 9.84 -6.53 18.04
C SER A 611 8.84 -7.22 18.97
N THR A 612 9.07 -7.07 20.27
CA THR A 612 8.26 -7.70 21.33
C THR A 612 6.90 -7.01 21.47
N MET A 613 5.94 -7.71 22.05
CA MET A 613 4.65 -7.11 22.40
C MET A 613 4.82 -6.08 23.53
N ASP A 614 4.12 -4.96 23.49
CA ASP A 614 4.24 -3.92 24.53
C ASP A 614 3.76 -4.40 25.92
N TRP A 615 3.00 -5.51 25.97
CA TRP A 615 2.56 -6.20 27.18
C TRP A 615 3.39 -7.45 27.56
N ASN A 616 4.37 -7.88 26.75
CA ASN A 616 5.23 -9.04 27.04
C ASN A 616 6.56 -8.98 26.26
N ASP A 617 7.67 -8.92 26.99
CA ASP A 617 9.04 -8.81 26.48
C ASP A 617 9.70 -10.13 26.07
N THR A 618 9.00 -11.26 26.22
CA THR A 618 9.46 -12.62 25.85
C THR A 618 8.82 -13.19 24.59
N VAL A 619 7.84 -12.49 23.99
CA VAL A 619 7.20 -12.85 22.72
C VAL A 619 7.14 -11.67 21.75
N THR A 620 7.26 -11.96 20.46
CA THR A 620 7.01 -11.00 19.39
C THR A 620 5.56 -11.09 18.90
N GLN A 621 5.13 -10.10 18.13
CA GLN A 621 3.84 -10.14 17.42
C GLN A 621 3.66 -11.39 16.52
N TYR A 622 4.76 -12.02 16.08
CA TYR A 622 4.71 -13.22 15.24
C TYR A 622 4.51 -14.50 16.05
N ASP A 623 4.97 -14.53 17.30
CA ASP A 623 4.85 -15.67 18.22
C ASP A 623 3.39 -15.90 18.68
N VAL A 624 2.64 -14.81 18.89
CA VAL A 624 1.27 -14.83 19.43
C VAL A 624 0.25 -15.25 18.36
N PRO A 625 -0.45 -16.40 18.49
CA PRO A 625 -1.38 -16.88 17.47
C PRO A 625 -2.50 -15.89 17.09
N SER A 626 -3.08 -15.17 18.06
CA SER A 626 -4.18 -14.24 17.80
C SER A 626 -3.78 -13.01 16.96
N MET A 627 -2.52 -12.60 17.03
CA MET A 627 -2.01 -11.42 16.30
C MET A 627 -2.02 -11.58 14.77
N ALA A 628 -2.20 -12.81 14.26
CA ALA A 628 -2.13 -13.15 12.84
C ALA A 628 -3.00 -12.30 11.90
N TYR A 629 -4.11 -11.73 12.37
CA TYR A 629 -4.99 -10.85 11.58
C TYR A 629 -4.67 -9.36 11.70
N TYR A 630 -3.75 -8.99 12.59
CA TYR A 630 -3.39 -7.62 12.96
C TYR A 630 -1.96 -7.25 12.55
N LEU A 631 -1.18 -8.21 12.03
CA LEU A 631 0.21 -7.99 11.58
C LEU A 631 0.36 -6.93 10.46
N THR A 632 -0.69 -6.59 9.72
CA THR A 632 -0.66 -5.51 8.71
C THR A 632 -0.84 -4.11 9.31
N THR A 633 -1.37 -4.00 10.52
CA THR A 633 -1.58 -2.75 11.28
C THR A 633 -0.66 -2.65 12.51
N ALA A 634 0.08 -3.70 12.82
CA ALA A 634 1.02 -3.76 13.93
C ALA A 634 2.23 -2.81 13.77
N LYS A 635 2.94 -2.61 14.88
CA LYS A 635 4.06 -1.67 15.07
C LYS A 635 5.23 -1.92 14.12
N ASP A 636 5.56 -3.18 13.86
CA ASP A 636 6.55 -3.59 12.85
C ASP A 636 5.85 -4.24 11.65
N THR A 637 5.97 -3.62 10.48
CA THR A 637 5.49 -4.17 9.19
C THR A 637 6.66 -4.49 8.25
N SER A 638 7.91 -4.51 8.74
CA SER A 638 9.08 -4.81 7.92
C SER A 638 9.23 -6.29 7.53
N ALA A 639 8.33 -7.16 8.00
CA ALA A 639 8.23 -8.56 7.61
C ALA A 639 7.62 -8.80 6.22
N TYR A 640 7.02 -7.80 5.56
CA TYR A 640 6.44 -7.96 4.23
C TYR A 640 7.44 -7.60 3.13
N CYS A 641 7.50 -8.41 2.07
CA CYS A 641 8.30 -8.08 0.89
C CYS A 641 7.78 -6.83 0.17
N THR A 642 8.70 -6.04 -0.36
CA THR A 642 8.43 -4.79 -1.09
C THR A 642 8.63 -4.91 -2.60
N ASP A 643 9.14 -6.05 -3.08
CA ASP A 643 9.52 -6.28 -4.48
C ASP A 643 8.90 -7.54 -5.12
N THR A 644 7.84 -8.06 -4.50
CA THR A 644 7.04 -9.19 -4.98
C THR A 644 5.72 -8.74 -5.60
N ALA A 645 5.20 -9.52 -6.55
CA ALA A 645 3.97 -9.23 -7.29
C ALA A 645 2.69 -9.13 -6.43
N SER A 646 2.74 -9.66 -5.20
CA SER A 646 1.70 -9.62 -4.19
C SER A 646 2.32 -9.82 -2.80
N MET A 647 1.51 -9.99 -1.76
CA MET A 647 1.93 -10.16 -0.37
C MET A 647 2.78 -11.44 -0.19
N ALA A 648 3.98 -11.28 0.38
CA ALA A 648 4.86 -12.37 0.77
C ALA A 648 5.64 -11.99 2.04
N GLY A 649 6.00 -12.98 2.86
CA GLY A 649 6.80 -12.79 4.08
C GLY A 649 8.29 -12.84 3.78
N CYS A 650 9.02 -11.81 4.20
CA CYS A 650 10.45 -11.60 3.95
C CYS A 650 11.14 -11.29 5.29
N ILE A 651 11.15 -12.35 6.11
CA ILE A 651 11.59 -12.48 7.49
C ILE A 651 11.88 -13.97 7.71
N LEU A 652 12.66 -14.36 8.71
CA LEU A 652 12.93 -15.77 9.03
C LEU A 652 11.62 -16.55 9.25
N GLY A 653 11.44 -17.65 8.50
CA GLY A 653 10.20 -18.41 8.40
C GLY A 653 9.27 -17.98 7.25
N GLY A 654 9.58 -16.89 6.56
CA GLY A 654 8.86 -16.40 5.39
C GLY A 654 7.36 -16.16 5.65
N SER A 655 6.51 -16.55 4.71
CA SER A 655 5.06 -16.36 4.84
C SER A 655 4.43 -17.14 6.01
N SER A 656 5.03 -18.23 6.53
CA SER A 656 4.41 -19.00 7.62
C SER A 656 4.43 -18.32 9.00
N VAL A 657 5.26 -17.28 9.19
CA VAL A 657 5.24 -16.48 10.44
C VAL A 657 4.30 -15.28 10.38
N ILE A 658 3.80 -14.92 9.19
CA ILE A 658 2.82 -13.82 9.00
C ILE A 658 1.41 -14.28 8.59
N ASN A 659 1.19 -15.59 8.37
CA ASN A 659 -0.12 -16.12 7.94
C ASN A 659 -1.07 -16.41 9.11
N ALA A 660 -2.28 -16.88 8.80
CA ALA A 660 -3.30 -17.28 9.78
C ALA A 660 -3.10 -18.67 10.46
N MET A 661 -1.95 -19.32 10.22
CA MET A 661 -1.54 -20.65 10.71
C MET A 661 -2.38 -21.85 10.28
N MET A 662 -3.31 -21.71 9.32
CA MET A 662 -4.15 -22.83 8.84
C MET A 662 -3.28 -24.01 8.37
N PHE A 663 -3.30 -25.12 9.09
CA PHE A 663 -2.49 -26.32 8.85
C PHE A 663 -3.36 -27.44 8.27
N VAL A 664 -3.91 -27.17 7.09
CA VAL A 664 -4.76 -28.13 6.38
C VAL A 664 -3.85 -29.20 5.75
N ARG A 665 -3.70 -30.33 6.43
CA ARG A 665 -2.99 -31.50 5.90
C ARG A 665 -3.59 -31.88 4.52
N PRO A 666 -2.77 -32.04 3.46
CA PRO A 666 -3.26 -32.44 2.14
C PRO A 666 -3.97 -33.80 2.18
N GLN A 667 -4.94 -33.99 1.30
CA GLN A 667 -5.54 -35.29 0.99
C GLN A 667 -4.80 -35.94 -0.19
N PRO A 668 -4.88 -37.28 -0.39
CA PRO A 668 -4.19 -37.96 -1.49
C PRO A 668 -4.42 -37.31 -2.86
N ALA A 669 -5.66 -36.90 -3.17
CA ALA A 669 -6.02 -36.21 -4.41
C ALA A 669 -5.20 -34.93 -4.71
N ASP A 670 -4.71 -34.22 -3.69
CA ASP A 670 -3.89 -33.01 -3.87
C ASP A 670 -2.51 -33.33 -4.50
N PHE A 671 -2.06 -34.58 -4.39
CA PHE A 671 -0.88 -35.12 -5.06
C PHE A 671 -1.26 -36.02 -6.25
N ASP A 672 -2.30 -36.85 -6.11
CA ASP A 672 -2.62 -37.89 -7.09
C ASP A 672 -3.17 -37.36 -8.42
N ASP A 673 -3.73 -36.15 -8.46
CA ASP A 673 -4.19 -35.49 -9.69
C ASP A 673 -2.99 -35.01 -10.55
N LYS A 674 -2.48 -33.79 -10.32
CA LYS A 674 -1.56 -33.11 -11.26
C LYS A 674 -0.07 -33.28 -11.00
N TRP A 675 0.36 -33.90 -9.89
CA TRP A 675 1.79 -34.16 -9.71
C TRP A 675 2.29 -35.31 -10.58
N PRO A 676 3.55 -35.28 -11.03
CA PRO A 676 4.12 -36.37 -11.83
C PRO A 676 4.30 -37.66 -11.00
N THR A 677 4.59 -38.76 -11.70
CA THR A 677 5.01 -40.02 -11.06
C THR A 677 6.25 -39.80 -10.19
N GLY A 678 6.30 -40.43 -9.01
CA GLY A 678 7.34 -40.19 -8.02
C GLY A 678 7.06 -39.00 -7.10
N TRP A 679 5.88 -38.38 -7.22
CA TRP A 679 5.30 -37.33 -6.36
C TRP A 679 3.80 -37.58 -6.05
N LYS A 680 3.29 -38.78 -6.32
CA LYS A 680 1.93 -39.20 -5.95
C LYS A 680 1.84 -39.40 -4.43
N TRP A 681 0.65 -39.53 -3.85
CA TRP A 681 0.48 -39.64 -2.39
C TRP A 681 1.37 -40.73 -1.78
N GLN A 682 1.37 -41.92 -2.39
CA GLN A 682 2.22 -43.06 -1.98
C GLN A 682 3.72 -42.74 -1.94
N ASP A 683 4.19 -41.79 -2.76
CA ASP A 683 5.60 -41.42 -2.87
C ASP A 683 5.98 -40.41 -1.76
N VAL A 684 5.04 -39.50 -1.42
CA VAL A 684 5.24 -38.42 -0.45
C VAL A 684 4.72 -38.74 0.97
N GLU A 685 3.98 -39.82 1.18
CA GLU A 685 3.36 -40.18 2.47
C GLU A 685 4.38 -40.31 3.61
N SER A 686 5.56 -40.91 3.34
CA SER A 686 6.65 -40.98 4.33
C SER A 686 7.17 -39.59 4.72
N SER A 687 7.28 -38.68 3.74
CA SER A 687 7.66 -37.29 3.95
C SER A 687 6.60 -36.51 4.72
N ALA A 688 5.32 -36.78 4.46
CA ALA A 688 4.19 -36.22 5.21
C ALA A 688 4.20 -36.68 6.67
N ASN A 689 4.44 -37.96 6.93
CA ASN A 689 4.52 -38.51 8.29
C ASN A 689 5.67 -37.88 9.10
N LYS A 690 6.86 -37.69 8.50
CA LYS A 690 7.97 -36.97 9.13
C LYS A 690 7.61 -35.52 9.49
N LEU A 691 6.92 -34.83 8.58
CA LEU A 691 6.41 -33.49 8.85
C LEU A 691 5.43 -33.50 10.03
N TYR A 692 4.47 -34.43 10.07
CA TYR A 692 3.46 -34.48 11.14
C TYR A 692 4.02 -34.94 12.48
N GLU A 693 5.13 -35.68 12.49
CA GLU A 693 5.88 -36.00 13.71
C GLU A 693 6.57 -34.75 14.29
N ARG A 694 7.19 -33.92 13.44
CA ARG A 694 7.85 -32.66 13.87
C ARG A 694 6.87 -31.52 14.16
N THR A 695 5.84 -31.39 13.32
CA THR A 695 4.83 -30.31 13.32
C THR A 695 3.44 -30.96 13.22
N PRO A 696 2.86 -31.48 14.32
CA PRO A 696 1.59 -32.20 14.26
C PRO A 696 0.41 -31.30 13.86
N GLY A 697 0.40 -30.05 14.32
CA GLY A 697 -0.76 -29.17 14.26
C GLY A 697 -1.88 -29.61 15.20
N THR A 698 -2.92 -28.80 15.34
CA THR A 698 -3.99 -29.02 16.33
C THR A 698 -5.30 -28.32 15.96
N THR A 699 -6.45 -28.92 16.32
CA THR A 699 -7.78 -28.27 16.33
C THR A 699 -8.13 -27.68 17.71
N SER A 700 -7.25 -27.84 18.70
CA SER A 700 -7.37 -27.40 20.09
C SER A 700 -6.05 -26.77 20.54
N PRO A 701 -5.81 -25.48 20.23
CA PRO A 701 -4.50 -24.86 20.37
C PRO A 701 -4.11 -24.47 21.81
N THR A 702 -5.04 -24.53 22.77
CA THR A 702 -4.74 -24.29 24.19
C THR A 702 -4.24 -25.55 24.87
N LYS A 703 -3.36 -25.38 25.86
CA LYS A 703 -2.78 -26.46 26.64
C LYS A 703 -3.81 -27.22 27.47
N ASP A 704 -4.87 -26.54 27.91
CA ASP A 704 -6.02 -27.10 28.62
C ASP A 704 -7.08 -27.76 27.72
N GLY A 705 -6.89 -27.70 26.40
CA GLY A 705 -7.82 -28.25 25.39
C GLY A 705 -9.15 -27.48 25.23
N LYS A 706 -9.35 -26.35 25.92
CA LYS A 706 -10.59 -25.56 25.85
C LYS A 706 -10.58 -24.52 24.72
N ARG A 707 -11.65 -24.52 23.94
CA ARG A 707 -11.87 -23.54 22.88
C ARG A 707 -12.66 -22.35 23.43
N VAL A 708 -12.11 -21.14 23.33
CA VAL A 708 -12.81 -19.90 23.75
C VAL A 708 -13.53 -19.25 22.58
N ASP A 709 -14.34 -18.21 22.85
CA ASP A 709 -15.03 -17.41 21.81
C ASP A 709 -15.83 -18.26 20.79
N GLN A 710 -16.62 -19.20 21.32
CA GLN A 710 -17.33 -20.20 20.52
C GLN A 710 -18.67 -19.71 19.94
N GLY A 711 -18.96 -18.41 19.99
CA GLY A 711 -20.21 -17.84 19.47
C GLY A 711 -20.44 -18.19 17.99
N ALA A 712 -19.46 -17.88 17.14
CA ALA A 712 -19.52 -18.19 15.71
C ALA A 712 -19.58 -19.71 15.46
N TRP A 713 -18.78 -20.50 16.19
CA TRP A 713 -18.79 -21.97 16.11
C TRP A 713 -20.18 -22.55 16.37
N ASN A 714 -20.84 -22.14 17.45
CA ASN A 714 -22.13 -22.66 17.89
C ASN A 714 -23.27 -22.39 16.89
N VAL A 715 -23.17 -21.30 16.11
CA VAL A 715 -24.16 -20.95 15.08
C VAL A 715 -23.85 -21.67 13.76
N LEU A 716 -22.57 -21.72 13.36
CA LEU A 716 -22.11 -22.29 12.09
C LEU A 716 -22.18 -23.82 12.07
N SER A 717 -21.78 -24.52 13.15
CA SER A 717 -21.92 -25.98 13.24
C SER A 717 -23.38 -26.41 13.04
N LYS A 718 -24.33 -25.78 13.74
CA LYS A 718 -25.76 -26.02 13.55
C LYS A 718 -26.24 -25.68 12.12
N PHE A 719 -25.74 -24.58 11.54
CA PHE A 719 -26.06 -24.22 10.16
C PHE A 719 -25.64 -25.33 9.19
N PHE A 720 -24.38 -25.76 9.24
CA PHE A 720 -23.85 -26.76 8.32
C PHE A 720 -24.40 -28.18 8.59
N SER A 721 -24.53 -28.61 9.85
CA SER A 721 -25.18 -29.90 10.19
C SER A 721 -26.62 -30.00 9.71
N SER A 722 -27.43 -28.93 9.86
CA SER A 722 -28.81 -28.90 9.33
C SER A 722 -28.90 -28.91 7.79
N ASN A 723 -27.76 -28.76 7.11
CA ASN A 723 -27.60 -28.83 5.66
C ASN A 723 -26.82 -30.08 5.21
N GLY A 724 -26.66 -31.08 6.09
CA GLY A 724 -26.09 -32.39 5.76
C GLY A 724 -24.57 -32.47 5.82
N PHE A 725 -23.89 -31.48 6.40
CA PHE A 725 -22.45 -31.55 6.64
C PHE A 725 -22.15 -32.31 7.94
N THR A 726 -21.02 -32.99 7.99
CA THR A 726 -20.58 -33.76 9.17
C THR A 726 -19.38 -33.08 9.85
N GLU A 727 -19.36 -33.06 11.18
CA GLU A 727 -18.19 -32.65 11.95
C GLU A 727 -17.10 -33.71 11.86
N VAL A 728 -15.86 -33.29 11.60
CA VAL A 728 -14.66 -34.15 11.58
C VAL A 728 -13.55 -33.47 12.39
N ASP A 729 -12.50 -34.19 12.72
CA ASP A 729 -11.21 -33.56 13.04
C ASP A 729 -10.33 -33.57 11.78
N ALA A 730 -9.93 -32.41 11.26
CA ALA A 730 -9.15 -32.35 10.02
C ALA A 730 -7.64 -32.62 10.20
N ILE A 731 -7.15 -32.78 11.44
CA ILE A 731 -5.82 -33.28 11.73
C ILE A 731 -5.84 -34.81 11.67
N GLU A 732 -6.83 -35.46 12.31
CA GLU A 732 -6.96 -36.93 12.35
C GLU A 732 -7.57 -37.53 11.07
N GLU A 733 -8.48 -36.81 10.40
CA GLU A 733 -9.21 -37.28 9.21
C GLU A 733 -8.93 -36.40 7.96
N PRO A 734 -7.65 -36.23 7.54
CA PRO A 734 -7.26 -35.25 6.53
C PRO A 734 -7.88 -35.52 5.16
N SER A 735 -8.20 -36.76 4.81
CA SER A 735 -8.85 -37.12 3.55
C SER A 735 -10.36 -36.81 3.50
N LYS A 736 -11.00 -36.42 4.61
CA LYS A 736 -12.40 -35.99 4.61
C LYS A 736 -12.50 -34.52 4.22
N LYS A 737 -13.02 -34.26 3.00
CA LYS A 737 -13.13 -32.91 2.40
C LYS A 737 -14.43 -32.65 1.61
N LYS A 738 -15.45 -33.52 1.70
CA LYS A 738 -16.76 -33.35 1.01
C LYS A 738 -17.89 -33.27 2.03
N SER A 739 -18.67 -32.19 2.03
CA SER A 739 -19.73 -31.90 3.02
C SER A 739 -19.26 -32.08 4.48
N VAL A 740 -18.15 -31.46 4.87
CA VAL A 740 -17.61 -31.56 6.24
C VAL A 740 -17.23 -30.20 6.83
N PHE A 741 -17.23 -30.11 8.16
CA PHE A 741 -16.71 -28.97 8.90
C PHE A 741 -15.91 -29.40 10.13
N THR A 742 -15.14 -28.47 10.70
CA THR A 742 -14.29 -28.72 11.87
C THR A 742 -13.86 -27.40 12.52
N HIS A 743 -13.27 -27.47 13.72
CA HIS A 743 -12.50 -26.35 14.27
C HIS A 743 -11.24 -26.13 13.42
N PRO A 744 -10.76 -24.88 13.26
CA PRO A 744 -9.62 -24.61 12.38
C PRO A 744 -8.40 -25.46 12.76
N PRO A 745 -7.83 -26.26 11.83
CA PRO A 745 -6.55 -26.93 12.08
C PRO A 745 -5.45 -25.87 12.03
N LEU A 746 -4.66 -25.76 13.09
CA LEU A 746 -3.66 -24.71 13.29
C LEU A 746 -2.25 -25.29 13.46
N MET A 747 -1.26 -24.58 12.91
CA MET A 747 0.16 -24.77 13.18
C MET A 747 0.54 -24.01 14.47
N VAL A 748 -0.01 -24.48 15.58
CA VAL A 748 0.21 -23.95 16.94
C VAL A 748 0.66 -25.10 17.83
N ASN A 749 1.63 -24.83 18.71
CA ASN A 749 2.10 -25.76 19.72
C ASN A 749 2.39 -25.00 21.03
N ASP A 750 2.07 -25.57 22.19
CA ASP A 750 2.17 -24.92 23.50
C ASP A 750 1.59 -23.48 23.56
N GLY A 751 0.49 -23.23 22.83
CA GLY A 751 -0.16 -21.91 22.75
C GLY A 751 0.59 -20.85 21.92
N LEU A 752 1.69 -21.21 21.25
CA LEU A 752 2.51 -20.33 20.40
C LEU A 752 2.46 -20.78 18.93
N ARG A 753 2.74 -19.85 18.01
CA ARG A 753 2.92 -20.19 16.59
C ARG A 753 4.10 -21.17 16.42
N ALA A 754 3.83 -22.33 15.84
CA ALA A 754 4.83 -23.38 15.54
C ALA A 754 5.39 -23.24 14.10
N GLY A 755 5.92 -24.32 13.55
CA GLY A 755 6.43 -24.41 12.18
C GLY A 755 7.95 -24.31 12.09
N PRO A 756 8.53 -24.29 10.87
CA PRO A 756 9.95 -24.60 10.66
C PRO A 756 11.00 -23.75 11.39
N VAL A 757 10.65 -22.54 11.86
CA VAL A 757 11.54 -21.72 12.71
C VAL A 757 11.68 -22.30 14.13
N ARG A 758 10.63 -22.94 14.66
CA ARG A 758 10.65 -23.66 15.95
C ARG A 758 11.02 -25.13 15.78
N ASP A 759 10.46 -25.78 14.75
CA ASP A 759 10.41 -27.24 14.69
C ASP A 759 11.60 -27.87 13.93
N TYR A 760 12.28 -27.11 13.04
CA TYR A 760 13.39 -27.60 12.20
C TYR A 760 14.68 -26.80 12.40
N LEU A 761 14.61 -25.46 12.42
CA LEU A 761 15.80 -24.60 12.51
C LEU A 761 16.69 -24.91 13.74
N PRO A 762 16.18 -25.19 14.96
CA PRO A 762 17.04 -25.53 16.09
C PRO A 762 17.83 -26.84 15.89
N LEU A 763 17.25 -27.81 15.17
CA LEU A 763 17.91 -29.08 14.83
C LEU A 763 19.03 -28.85 13.80
N ALA A 764 18.78 -27.99 12.81
CA ALA A 764 19.81 -27.57 11.87
C ALA A 764 20.96 -26.84 12.60
N GLN A 765 20.63 -25.88 13.48
CA GLN A 765 21.60 -25.11 14.28
C GLN A 765 22.41 -25.96 15.28
N ALA A 766 21.90 -27.11 15.73
CA ALA A 766 22.65 -28.05 16.56
C ALA A 766 23.82 -28.74 15.82
N ASN A 767 23.90 -28.62 14.48
CA ASN A 767 25.01 -29.15 13.69
C ASN A 767 26.02 -28.05 13.37
N ASN A 768 27.29 -28.23 13.76
CA ASN A 768 28.40 -27.30 13.49
C ASN A 768 28.64 -27.00 12.00
N ASN A 769 28.07 -27.80 11.10
CA ASN A 769 28.17 -27.65 9.65
C ASN A 769 27.06 -26.75 9.06
N PHE A 770 26.12 -26.28 9.88
CA PHE A 770 25.07 -25.33 9.49
C PHE A 770 25.48 -23.88 9.74
N LYS A 771 25.07 -22.98 8.85
CA LYS A 771 25.12 -21.53 9.08
C LYS A 771 23.84 -20.86 8.58
N LEU A 772 23.30 -19.94 9.37
CA LEU A 772 22.23 -19.03 8.97
C LEU A 772 22.81 -17.61 8.83
N GLN A 773 22.44 -16.90 7.77
CA GLN A 773 22.74 -15.49 7.59
C GLN A 773 21.46 -14.71 7.26
N LEU A 774 21.08 -13.81 8.18
CA LEU A 774 19.92 -12.93 8.05
C LEU A 774 20.28 -11.63 7.32
N ASN A 775 19.28 -10.83 6.98
CA ASN A 775 19.42 -9.54 6.29
C ASN A 775 20.25 -9.60 4.99
N THR A 776 20.28 -10.77 4.33
CA THR A 776 21.14 -11.06 3.17
C THR A 776 20.29 -11.35 1.94
N LYS A 777 20.16 -10.35 1.07
CA LYS A 777 19.41 -10.48 -0.18
C LYS A 777 20.28 -11.10 -1.27
N VAL A 778 19.90 -12.28 -1.74
CA VAL A 778 20.50 -12.91 -2.93
C VAL A 778 19.98 -12.21 -4.19
N LEU A 779 20.90 -11.90 -5.11
CA LEU A 779 20.62 -11.21 -6.36
C LEU A 779 20.45 -12.21 -7.52
N ARG A 780 21.34 -13.19 -7.60
CA ARG A 780 21.32 -14.27 -8.60
C ARG A 780 22.18 -15.45 -8.18
N VAL A 781 22.06 -16.53 -8.95
CA VAL A 781 22.99 -17.65 -9.01
C VAL A 781 24.10 -17.34 -10.03
N ILE A 782 25.31 -17.82 -9.76
CA ILE A 782 26.47 -17.68 -10.65
C ILE A 782 26.77 -19.06 -11.23
N ARG A 783 26.84 -19.14 -12.56
CA ARG A 783 27.03 -20.39 -13.31
C ARG A 783 27.99 -20.21 -14.48
N GLU A 784 28.66 -21.29 -14.83
CA GLU A 784 29.47 -21.44 -16.04
C GLU A 784 28.82 -22.53 -16.89
N GLY A 785 28.12 -22.13 -17.97
CA GLY A 785 27.26 -23.04 -18.72
C GLY A 785 26.16 -23.65 -17.82
N LYS A 786 26.21 -24.97 -17.61
CA LYS A 786 25.23 -25.75 -16.83
C LYS A 786 25.55 -25.84 -15.34
N ALA A 787 26.82 -25.63 -14.97
CA ALA A 787 27.29 -25.80 -13.60
C ALA A 787 27.16 -24.48 -12.81
N VAL A 788 26.42 -24.51 -11.70
CA VAL A 788 26.42 -23.46 -10.69
C VAL A 788 27.71 -23.54 -9.88
N ILE A 789 28.38 -22.41 -9.72
CA ILE A 789 29.63 -22.28 -8.97
C ILE A 789 29.47 -21.48 -7.66
N GLY A 790 28.34 -20.78 -7.50
CA GLY A 790 28.08 -19.93 -6.34
C GLY A 790 26.84 -19.05 -6.52
N ILE A 791 26.75 -18.03 -5.68
CA ILE A 791 25.68 -17.01 -5.72
C ILE A 791 26.25 -15.61 -5.53
N GLU A 792 25.51 -14.59 -5.98
CA GLU A 792 25.81 -13.17 -5.76
C GLU A 792 24.80 -12.59 -4.78
N VAL A 793 25.28 -11.98 -3.68
CA VAL A 793 24.44 -11.35 -2.64
C VAL A 793 24.74 -9.87 -2.51
N GLN A 794 23.72 -9.10 -2.12
CA GLN A 794 23.89 -7.70 -1.70
C GLN A 794 24.51 -7.67 -0.30
N SER A 795 25.67 -7.01 -0.14
CA SER A 795 26.38 -6.89 1.15
C SER A 795 26.46 -5.46 1.70
N GLY A 796 26.02 -4.48 0.90
CA GLY A 796 25.86 -3.06 1.28
C GLY A 796 25.19 -2.28 0.14
N PRO A 797 24.95 -0.97 0.26
CA PRO A 797 24.23 -0.20 -0.77
C PRO A 797 24.84 -0.28 -2.18
N SER A 798 26.17 -0.33 -2.28
CA SER A 798 26.93 -0.43 -3.54
C SER A 798 27.91 -1.60 -3.56
N THR A 799 27.81 -2.53 -2.61
CA THR A 799 28.74 -3.65 -2.43
C THR A 799 28.01 -4.97 -2.62
N ARG A 800 28.65 -5.89 -3.35
CA ARG A 800 28.17 -7.26 -3.58
C ARG A 800 29.20 -8.26 -3.08
N GLN A 801 28.72 -9.44 -2.68
CA GLN A 801 29.58 -10.54 -2.28
C GLN A 801 29.23 -11.79 -3.08
N ILE A 802 30.25 -12.47 -3.59
CA ILE A 802 30.14 -13.81 -4.17
C ILE A 802 30.39 -14.83 -3.06
N ILE A 803 29.49 -15.81 -2.93
CA ILE A 803 29.68 -16.97 -2.05
C ILE A 803 29.75 -18.21 -2.93
N ASN A 804 30.93 -18.84 -2.96
CA ASN A 804 31.19 -19.99 -3.82
C ASN A 804 30.71 -21.30 -3.18
N LEU A 805 30.33 -22.24 -4.04
CA LEU A 805 30.14 -23.63 -3.66
C LEU A 805 31.50 -24.34 -3.49
N LYS A 806 31.49 -25.49 -2.81
CA LYS A 806 32.53 -26.50 -2.94
C LYS A 806 32.38 -27.25 -4.27
N THR A 807 33.41 -27.98 -4.68
CA THR A 807 33.32 -28.99 -5.75
C THR A 807 32.16 -29.95 -5.47
N ASN A 808 31.30 -30.19 -6.46
CA ASN A 808 30.06 -30.98 -6.35
C ASN A 808 29.03 -30.41 -5.36
N GLY A 809 29.12 -29.14 -4.97
CA GLY A 809 28.07 -28.47 -4.21
C GLY A 809 26.87 -28.08 -5.08
N ALA A 810 25.79 -27.63 -4.46
CA ALA A 810 24.56 -27.22 -5.15
C ALA A 810 23.88 -26.00 -4.51
N VAL A 811 23.02 -25.31 -5.28
CA VAL A 811 22.13 -24.25 -4.78
C VAL A 811 20.69 -24.76 -4.76
N VAL A 812 19.97 -24.47 -3.67
CA VAL A 812 18.52 -24.68 -3.56
C VAL A 812 17.85 -23.32 -3.44
N LEU A 813 16.97 -22.97 -4.39
CA LEU A 813 16.14 -21.79 -4.33
C LEU A 813 14.84 -22.12 -3.60
N ALA A 814 14.60 -21.47 -2.47
CA ALA A 814 13.42 -21.62 -1.62
C ALA A 814 12.84 -20.23 -1.24
N ALA A 815 12.94 -19.27 -2.16
CA ALA A 815 12.55 -17.87 -1.94
C ALA A 815 11.03 -17.63 -2.06
N GLY A 816 10.27 -18.63 -2.49
CA GLY A 816 8.82 -18.60 -2.62
C GLY A 816 8.33 -18.23 -4.01
N SER A 817 7.08 -18.60 -4.30
CA SER A 817 6.44 -18.53 -5.63
C SER A 817 6.49 -17.14 -6.30
N LEU A 818 6.62 -16.06 -5.54
CA LEU A 818 6.68 -14.70 -6.06
C LEU A 818 8.10 -14.12 -6.18
N ALA A 819 9.14 -14.81 -5.66
CA ALA A 819 10.52 -14.31 -5.63
C ALA A 819 11.54 -15.27 -6.27
N THR A 820 11.31 -16.58 -6.24
CA THR A 820 12.16 -17.56 -6.94
C THR A 820 12.25 -17.30 -8.45
N PRO A 821 11.16 -16.94 -9.18
CA PRO A 821 11.24 -16.57 -10.60
C PRO A 821 12.24 -15.45 -10.89
N ARG A 822 12.35 -14.44 -10.01
CA ARG A 822 13.37 -13.40 -10.11
C ARG A 822 14.77 -13.99 -10.06
N LEU A 823 15.05 -14.87 -9.11
CA LEU A 823 16.39 -15.46 -8.95
C LEU A 823 16.79 -16.29 -10.17
N LEU A 824 15.84 -16.99 -10.79
CA LEU A 824 16.05 -17.73 -12.04
C LEU A 824 16.34 -16.77 -13.21
N VAL A 825 15.46 -15.79 -13.47
CA VAL A 825 15.64 -14.83 -14.59
C VAL A 825 16.93 -14.03 -14.43
N ASN A 826 17.24 -13.56 -13.22
CA ASN A 826 18.48 -12.90 -12.85
C ASN A 826 19.74 -13.77 -13.06
N SER A 827 19.57 -15.09 -13.23
CA SER A 827 20.63 -16.07 -13.52
C SER A 827 20.65 -16.51 -14.99
N GLY A 828 19.89 -15.85 -15.87
CA GLY A 828 19.74 -16.21 -17.28
C GLY A 828 18.94 -17.49 -17.48
N ILE A 829 17.87 -17.68 -16.69
CA ILE A 829 16.98 -18.85 -16.74
C ILE A 829 15.52 -18.36 -16.69
N GLY A 830 14.75 -18.59 -17.75
CA GLY A 830 13.39 -18.07 -17.89
C GLY A 830 13.13 -17.53 -19.30
N PRO A 831 11.97 -16.91 -19.57
CA PRO A 831 11.65 -16.43 -20.91
C PRO A 831 12.65 -15.36 -21.35
N SER A 832 13.17 -15.50 -22.56
CA SER A 832 14.25 -14.66 -23.09
C SER A 832 13.97 -13.16 -22.96
N GLU A 833 12.73 -12.70 -23.18
CA GLU A 833 12.32 -11.29 -22.98
C GLU A 833 12.52 -10.81 -21.53
N GLN A 834 12.25 -11.66 -20.53
CA GLN A 834 12.48 -11.32 -19.12
C GLN A 834 13.97 -11.28 -18.79
N ILE A 835 14.77 -12.19 -19.36
CA ILE A 835 16.22 -12.19 -19.20
C ILE A 835 16.81 -10.91 -19.83
N GLU A 836 16.35 -10.49 -21.01
CA GLU A 836 16.75 -9.23 -21.64
C GLU A 836 16.34 -8.00 -20.81
N ALA A 837 15.13 -8.00 -20.25
CA ALA A 837 14.66 -6.92 -19.38
C ALA A 837 15.54 -6.76 -18.12
N VAL A 838 16.01 -7.86 -17.53
CA VAL A 838 16.94 -7.82 -16.38
C VAL A 838 18.37 -7.50 -16.79
N ALA A 839 18.84 -8.03 -17.93
CA ALA A 839 20.18 -7.76 -18.48
C ALA A 839 20.38 -6.27 -18.80
N SER A 840 19.35 -5.62 -19.35
CA SER A 840 19.30 -4.16 -19.58
C SER A 840 18.81 -3.36 -18.36
N GLY A 841 18.55 -4.04 -17.25
CA GLY A 841 17.86 -3.51 -16.08
C GLY A 841 18.73 -2.70 -15.12
N SER A 842 18.06 -1.96 -14.21
CA SER A 842 18.73 -1.10 -13.23
C SER A 842 19.52 -1.86 -12.17
N GLN A 843 19.31 -3.19 -12.03
CA GLN A 843 20.12 -4.04 -11.17
C GLN A 843 21.54 -4.29 -11.72
N ARG A 844 21.82 -4.06 -13.01
CA ARG A 844 23.15 -4.27 -13.64
C ARG A 844 23.79 -5.60 -13.20
N LEU A 845 23.09 -6.70 -13.43
CA LEU A 845 23.61 -8.02 -13.13
C LEU A 845 24.53 -8.49 -14.25
N THR A 846 25.62 -9.18 -13.90
CA THR A 846 26.50 -9.79 -14.90
C THR A 846 25.84 -11.07 -15.39
N MET A 847 25.07 -10.98 -16.47
CA MET A 847 24.37 -12.14 -17.02
C MET A 847 25.34 -13.14 -17.65
N PRO A 848 25.00 -14.45 -17.68
CA PRO A 848 25.64 -15.39 -18.58
C PRO A 848 25.57 -14.91 -20.03
N ALA A 849 26.49 -15.39 -20.87
CA ALA A 849 26.44 -15.10 -22.31
C ALA A 849 25.13 -15.62 -22.94
N LYS A 850 24.63 -14.97 -24.00
CA LYS A 850 23.29 -15.24 -24.56
C LYS A 850 23.11 -16.69 -25.03
N ASP A 851 24.17 -17.29 -25.56
CA ASP A 851 24.24 -18.70 -25.97
C ASP A 851 24.14 -19.69 -24.79
N GLN A 852 24.32 -19.21 -23.56
CA GLN A 852 24.15 -19.98 -22.33
C GLN A 852 22.79 -19.76 -21.67
N TRP A 853 21.90 -18.91 -22.19
CA TRP A 853 20.58 -18.67 -21.59
C TRP A 853 19.69 -19.92 -21.70
N LEU A 854 18.87 -20.15 -20.67
CA LEU A 854 17.96 -21.29 -20.60
C LEU A 854 16.52 -20.78 -20.68
N ASP A 855 15.92 -20.92 -21.86
CA ASP A 855 14.54 -20.49 -22.14
C ASP A 855 13.57 -21.50 -21.52
N LEU A 856 13.02 -21.15 -20.35
CA LEU A 856 12.09 -21.96 -19.56
C LEU A 856 10.85 -21.12 -19.20
N PRO A 857 9.67 -21.72 -18.94
CA PRO A 857 8.42 -21.00 -18.66
C PRO A 857 8.36 -20.41 -17.23
N VAL A 858 9.44 -19.75 -16.80
CA VAL A 858 9.55 -19.14 -15.47
C VAL A 858 8.56 -18.00 -15.32
N GLY A 859 7.69 -18.14 -14.33
CA GLY A 859 6.61 -17.20 -14.01
C GLY A 859 5.25 -17.58 -14.60
N GLU A 860 5.17 -18.53 -15.53
CA GLU A 860 3.92 -19.00 -16.13
C GLU A 860 3.11 -19.93 -15.19
N ASN A 861 1.85 -20.19 -15.56
CA ASN A 861 0.90 -21.03 -14.82
C ASN A 861 0.75 -20.72 -13.31
N LEU A 862 0.94 -19.46 -12.92
CA LEU A 862 0.74 -19.00 -11.54
C LEU A 862 -0.73 -19.15 -11.14
N LYS A 863 -0.99 -19.83 -10.01
CA LYS A 863 -2.32 -19.96 -9.41
C LYS A 863 -2.37 -19.40 -7.99
N ASP A 864 -3.55 -18.94 -7.58
CA ASP A 864 -3.89 -18.55 -6.20
C ASP A 864 -5.40 -18.73 -5.98
N HIS A 865 -5.81 -18.90 -4.71
CA HIS A 865 -7.20 -19.04 -4.31
C HIS A 865 -7.95 -17.69 -4.39
N PRO A 866 -8.99 -17.52 -5.23
CA PRO A 866 -9.87 -16.36 -5.09
C PRO A 866 -10.74 -16.52 -3.84
N ILE A 867 -10.73 -15.50 -2.96
CA ILE A 867 -11.52 -15.48 -1.73
C ILE A 867 -12.69 -14.50 -1.86
N PHE A 868 -13.91 -15.02 -1.75
CA PHE A 868 -15.16 -14.27 -1.69
C PHE A 868 -15.56 -14.08 -0.22
N THR A 869 -15.97 -12.88 0.19
CA THR A 869 -16.33 -12.60 1.60
C THR A 869 -17.83 -12.36 1.75
N ILE A 870 -18.53 -13.31 2.34
CA ILE A 870 -19.97 -13.24 2.61
C ILE A 870 -20.19 -12.83 4.07
N LYS A 871 -21.08 -11.86 4.31
CA LYS A 871 -21.58 -11.54 5.66
C LYS A 871 -22.97 -12.16 5.83
N MET A 872 -23.16 -12.90 6.92
CA MET A 872 -24.44 -13.53 7.27
C MET A 872 -24.84 -13.09 8.68
N LYS A 873 -26.13 -12.87 8.92
CA LYS A 873 -26.67 -12.52 10.23
C LYS A 873 -27.08 -13.78 10.99
N THR A 874 -26.84 -13.80 12.30
CA THR A 874 -27.33 -14.86 13.18
C THR A 874 -28.79 -14.62 13.51
N LYS A 875 -29.60 -15.69 13.61
CA LYS A 875 -31.00 -15.60 14.10
C LYS A 875 -31.11 -15.70 15.63
N GLN A 876 -29.98 -15.83 16.32
CA GLN A 876 -29.86 -15.89 17.78
C GLN A 876 -28.74 -14.94 18.21
N PRO A 877 -28.83 -14.28 19.38
CA PRO A 877 -27.81 -13.36 19.85
C PRO A 877 -26.41 -13.99 19.89
N MET A 878 -25.42 -13.26 19.37
CA MET A 878 -24.02 -13.67 19.34
C MET A 878 -23.11 -12.45 19.46
N SER A 879 -22.40 -12.33 20.59
CA SER A 879 -21.37 -11.30 20.76
C SER A 879 -20.13 -11.58 19.90
N ALA A 880 -19.43 -10.53 19.49
CA ALA A 880 -18.13 -10.59 18.83
C ALA A 880 -17.05 -9.88 19.66
N LEU A 881 -15.81 -10.39 19.57
CA LEU A 881 -14.64 -9.71 20.12
C LEU A 881 -14.18 -8.57 19.21
N THR A 882 -13.52 -7.58 19.83
CA THR A 882 -12.97 -6.38 19.20
C THR A 882 -11.47 -6.53 18.90
N GLU A 883 -10.89 -5.62 18.12
CA GLU A 883 -9.44 -5.61 17.84
C GLU A 883 -8.60 -5.47 19.13
N THR A 884 -9.05 -4.62 20.06
CA THR A 884 -8.39 -4.39 21.35
C THR A 884 -8.32 -5.63 22.24
N ASP A 885 -9.25 -6.59 22.13
CA ASP A 885 -9.17 -7.86 22.87
C ASP A 885 -7.93 -8.71 22.51
N PHE A 886 -7.32 -8.43 21.35
CA PHE A 886 -6.14 -9.12 20.83
C PHE A 886 -4.87 -8.26 20.86
N THR A 887 -4.97 -6.96 20.53
CA THR A 887 -3.81 -6.05 20.46
C THR A 887 -3.44 -5.46 21.82
N GLU A 888 -4.44 -5.18 22.67
CA GLU A 888 -4.31 -4.58 24.01
C GLU A 888 -5.02 -5.47 25.06
N PRO A 889 -4.60 -6.74 25.20
CA PRO A 889 -5.31 -7.73 25.99
C PRO A 889 -5.34 -7.37 27.49
N SER A 890 -6.47 -7.70 28.13
CA SER A 890 -6.57 -7.61 29.60
C SER A 890 -5.56 -8.52 30.31
N GLN A 891 -5.20 -8.17 31.54
CA GLN A 891 -4.26 -8.97 32.35
C GLN A 891 -4.70 -10.45 32.45
N THR A 892 -6.01 -10.73 32.56
CA THR A 892 -6.54 -12.10 32.55
C THR A 892 -6.18 -12.87 31.27
N ASN A 893 -6.24 -12.22 30.09
CA ASN A 893 -5.86 -12.85 28.83
C ASN A 893 -4.34 -13.05 28.73
N ILE A 894 -3.55 -12.14 29.30
CA ILE A 894 -2.08 -12.24 29.38
C ILE A 894 -1.67 -13.41 30.31
N ASP A 895 -2.29 -13.51 31.50
CA ASP A 895 -2.03 -14.56 32.49
C ASP A 895 -2.42 -15.96 31.98
N LEU A 896 -3.51 -16.07 31.21
CA LEU A 896 -3.89 -17.30 30.52
C LEU A 896 -2.90 -17.65 29.40
N PHE A 897 -2.49 -16.67 28.59
CA PHE A 897 -1.52 -16.89 27.52
C PHE A 897 -0.16 -17.35 28.05
N ALA A 898 0.28 -16.83 29.20
CA ALA A 898 1.49 -17.28 29.89
C ALA A 898 1.45 -18.76 30.35
N GLN A 899 0.25 -19.38 30.39
CA GLN A 899 0.05 -20.81 30.67
C GLN A 899 -0.07 -21.66 29.38
N GLY A 900 -0.10 -21.03 28.20
CA GLY A 900 -0.42 -21.66 26.92
C GLY A 900 -1.92 -21.74 26.62
N ASP A 901 -2.74 -20.93 27.30
CA ASP A 901 -4.20 -21.04 27.31
C ASP A 901 -4.91 -19.73 26.89
N GLY A 902 -6.25 -19.79 26.82
CA GLY A 902 -7.11 -18.62 26.63
C GLY A 902 -7.20 -18.12 25.19
N LEU A 903 -7.45 -16.81 25.06
CA LEU A 903 -7.77 -16.16 23.77
C LEU A 903 -6.57 -16.00 22.85
N LEU A 904 -5.43 -15.57 23.39
CA LEU A 904 -4.26 -15.20 22.60
C LEU A 904 -3.55 -16.40 21.97
N ALA A 905 -3.72 -17.58 22.58
CA ALA A 905 -3.22 -18.86 22.10
C ALA A 905 -3.94 -19.39 20.83
N GLN A 906 -4.99 -18.72 20.33
CA GLN A 906 -5.78 -19.19 19.18
C GLN A 906 -5.78 -18.19 18.02
N SER A 907 -5.81 -18.68 16.78
CA SER A 907 -6.03 -17.84 15.58
C SER A 907 -7.41 -17.17 15.63
N GLY A 908 -7.64 -16.09 14.86
CA GLY A 908 -8.93 -15.38 14.83
C GLY A 908 -10.11 -16.12 14.18
N GLN A 909 -9.89 -17.28 13.54
CA GLN A 909 -10.96 -18.11 12.96
C GLN A 909 -11.60 -19.01 14.02
N ARG A 910 -12.87 -19.40 13.81
CA ARG A 910 -13.61 -20.29 14.72
C ARG A 910 -14.15 -21.55 14.07
N PHE A 911 -14.27 -21.56 12.75
CA PHE A 911 -14.92 -22.63 12.01
C PHE A 911 -14.34 -22.72 10.60
N ILE A 912 -14.15 -23.93 10.08
CA ILE A 912 -13.73 -24.19 8.70
C ILE A 912 -14.59 -25.31 8.10
N PHE A 913 -14.89 -25.24 6.81
CA PHE A 913 -15.62 -26.29 6.08
C PHE A 913 -14.98 -26.61 4.73
N TRP A 914 -15.28 -27.80 4.20
CA TRP A 914 -15.01 -28.17 2.82
C TRP A 914 -16.19 -28.86 2.16
N ASP A 915 -16.31 -28.62 0.85
CA ASP A 915 -17.32 -29.20 -0.02
C ASP A 915 -16.83 -29.19 -1.48
N THR A 916 -17.60 -29.80 -2.38
CA THR A 916 -17.25 -29.91 -3.81
C THR A 916 -18.41 -29.51 -4.72
N VAL A 917 -18.08 -28.91 -5.86
CA VAL A 917 -19.00 -28.73 -7.00
C VAL A 917 -18.38 -29.36 -8.24
N LYS A 918 -19.11 -30.27 -8.88
CA LYS A 918 -18.77 -30.75 -10.23
C LYS A 918 -19.26 -29.74 -11.26
N GLY A 919 -18.34 -29.18 -12.04
CA GLY A 919 -18.65 -28.22 -13.11
C GLY A 919 -19.38 -28.87 -14.29
N SER A 920 -19.94 -28.03 -15.17
CA SER A 920 -20.52 -28.48 -16.46
C SER A 920 -19.48 -29.13 -17.39
N ASP A 921 -18.22 -28.73 -17.24
CA ASP A 921 -17.03 -29.31 -17.86
C ASP A 921 -16.61 -30.67 -17.27
N GLY A 922 -17.36 -31.18 -16.28
CA GLY A 922 -17.10 -32.47 -15.63
C GLY A 922 -15.98 -32.44 -14.58
N VAL A 923 -15.28 -31.31 -14.40
CA VAL A 923 -14.20 -31.18 -13.42
C VAL A 923 -14.79 -30.96 -12.03
N GLU A 924 -14.37 -31.77 -11.06
CA GLU A 924 -14.72 -31.58 -9.65
C GLU A 924 -13.83 -30.49 -9.04
N ARG A 925 -14.45 -29.46 -8.48
CA ARG A 925 -13.78 -28.33 -7.84
C ARG A 925 -14.09 -28.30 -6.37
N TYR A 926 -13.05 -28.16 -5.56
CA TYR A 926 -13.16 -28.06 -4.11
C TYR A 926 -13.40 -26.61 -3.68
N PHE A 927 -14.15 -26.49 -2.60
CA PHE A 927 -14.42 -25.25 -1.90
C PHE A 927 -14.00 -25.40 -0.46
N GLN A 928 -13.16 -24.48 0.01
CA GLN A 928 -12.93 -24.28 1.44
C GLN A 928 -13.72 -23.06 1.90
N GLY A 929 -14.19 -23.04 3.15
CA GLY A 929 -14.61 -21.80 3.77
C GLY A 929 -14.05 -21.61 5.17
N THR A 930 -13.51 -20.42 5.47
CA THR A 930 -13.02 -20.03 6.80
C THR A 930 -13.93 -18.97 7.41
N CYS A 931 -14.36 -19.18 8.65
CA CYS A 931 -15.40 -18.38 9.27
C CYS A 931 -15.04 -17.88 10.69
N ALA A 932 -15.41 -16.63 10.95
CA ALA A 932 -15.24 -15.94 12.22
C ALA A 932 -16.44 -15.00 12.48
N ALA A 933 -16.53 -14.45 13.70
CA ALA A 933 -17.41 -13.31 13.96
C ALA A 933 -16.96 -12.08 13.13
N ALA A 934 -17.90 -11.17 12.88
CA ALA A 934 -17.69 -9.95 12.09
C ALA A 934 -18.12 -8.67 12.82
N GLY A 935 -18.51 -8.80 14.09
CA GLY A 935 -19.36 -7.88 14.84
C GLY A 935 -20.58 -8.63 15.38
N ASP A 936 -21.29 -8.02 16.33
CA ASP A 936 -22.43 -8.65 16.98
C ASP A 936 -23.50 -9.13 15.98
N ASP A 937 -24.06 -10.29 16.29
CA ASP A 937 -25.05 -11.02 15.49
C ASP A 937 -24.63 -11.26 14.03
N THR A 938 -23.33 -11.24 13.73
CA THR A 938 -22.81 -11.27 12.36
C THR A 938 -21.62 -12.21 12.24
N VAL A 939 -21.71 -13.18 11.33
CA VAL A 939 -20.57 -14.01 10.92
C VAL A 939 -20.06 -13.61 9.55
N LYS A 940 -18.75 -13.73 9.37
CA LYS A 940 -18.03 -13.54 8.11
C LYS A 940 -17.59 -14.90 7.61
N VAL A 941 -18.11 -15.31 6.46
CA VAL A 941 -17.78 -16.55 5.76
C VAL A 941 -16.89 -16.19 4.57
N LYS A 942 -15.60 -16.51 4.65
CA LYS A 942 -14.69 -16.40 3.50
C LYS A 942 -14.75 -17.72 2.72
N VAL A 943 -15.16 -17.68 1.46
CA VAL A 943 -15.25 -18.85 0.57
C VAL A 943 -14.11 -18.83 -0.43
N TYR A 944 -13.47 -19.97 -0.65
CA TYR A 944 -12.28 -20.16 -1.47
C TYR A 944 -12.63 -21.18 -2.56
N LEU A 945 -12.35 -20.88 -3.82
CA LEU A 945 -12.24 -21.93 -4.85
C LEU A 945 -10.82 -22.51 -4.76
N THR A 946 -10.67 -23.82 -4.59
CA THR A 946 -9.38 -24.47 -4.29
C THR A 946 -8.97 -25.50 -5.34
N HIS A 947 -8.73 -26.76 -4.95
CA HIS A 947 -8.29 -27.83 -5.85
C HIS A 947 -9.27 -28.06 -7.01
N GLY A 948 -8.74 -28.39 -8.19
CA GLY A 948 -9.51 -28.52 -9.43
C GLY A 948 -9.79 -27.20 -10.15
N ALA A 949 -9.37 -26.05 -9.60
CA ALA A 949 -9.46 -24.76 -10.29
C ALA A 949 -8.64 -24.73 -11.59
N THR A 950 -9.27 -24.28 -12.67
CA THR A 950 -8.68 -24.32 -14.03
C THR A 950 -8.09 -22.99 -14.50
N SER A 951 -8.38 -21.89 -13.81
CA SER A 951 -7.79 -20.58 -14.09
C SER A 951 -6.35 -20.51 -13.59
N SER A 952 -5.49 -19.88 -14.39
CA SER A 952 -4.14 -19.48 -14.01
C SER A 952 -3.81 -18.12 -14.63
N GLY A 953 -2.76 -17.49 -14.12
CA GLY A 953 -2.13 -16.31 -14.71
C GLY A 953 -0.63 -16.55 -14.86
N SER A 954 0.11 -15.46 -14.99
CA SER A 954 1.57 -15.51 -14.92
C SER A 954 2.11 -14.30 -14.19
N LEU A 955 3.41 -14.30 -13.95
CA LEU A 955 4.16 -13.17 -13.41
C LEU A 955 5.41 -12.94 -14.24
N THR A 956 5.76 -11.66 -14.38
CA THR A 956 6.99 -11.23 -15.04
C THR A 956 7.94 -10.63 -14.02
N VAL A 957 9.23 -10.78 -14.25
CA VAL A 957 10.29 -10.00 -13.62
C VAL A 957 10.43 -8.67 -14.37
N THR A 958 10.63 -7.57 -13.66
CA THR A 958 10.84 -6.22 -14.22
C THR A 958 12.32 -5.92 -14.43
N SER A 959 12.61 -4.86 -15.21
CA SER A 959 13.95 -4.27 -15.34
C SER A 959 14.60 -3.88 -13.99
N SER A 960 13.78 -3.56 -12.98
CA SER A 960 14.24 -3.30 -11.60
C SER A 960 14.44 -4.57 -10.76
N GLY A 961 14.18 -5.76 -11.31
CA GLY A 961 14.18 -7.04 -10.62
C GLY A 961 13.16 -7.10 -9.47
N ALA A 962 11.96 -6.59 -9.69
CA ALA A 962 10.77 -6.90 -8.89
C ALA A 962 9.86 -7.84 -9.70
N THR A 963 8.95 -8.58 -9.06
CA THR A 963 7.94 -9.35 -9.80
C THR A 963 6.61 -8.60 -9.90
N LYS A 964 5.86 -8.82 -10.98
CA LYS A 964 4.52 -8.25 -11.22
C LYS A 964 3.61 -9.31 -11.85
N LEU A 965 2.34 -9.33 -11.47
CA LEU A 965 1.33 -10.19 -12.11
C LEU A 965 1.04 -9.73 -13.54
N VAL A 966 0.96 -10.68 -14.47
CA VAL A 966 0.54 -10.49 -15.86
C VAL A 966 -0.90 -10.99 -15.99
N GLY A 967 -1.83 -10.10 -15.64
CA GLY A 967 -3.25 -10.43 -15.47
C GLY A 967 -3.53 -11.17 -14.16
N GLU A 968 -4.79 -11.22 -13.75
CA GLU A 968 -5.20 -11.95 -12.55
C GLU A 968 -5.33 -13.46 -12.82
N PRO A 969 -5.00 -14.35 -11.87
CA PRO A 969 -5.15 -15.80 -12.04
C PRO A 969 -6.58 -16.31 -11.77
N TYR A 970 -7.54 -15.43 -11.44
CA TYR A 970 -8.87 -15.80 -10.95
C TYR A 970 -9.94 -15.80 -12.04
N LEU A 971 -10.90 -16.72 -11.95
CA LEU A 971 -12.16 -16.73 -12.72
C LEU A 971 -12.00 -16.40 -14.21
N LYS A 972 -10.99 -16.98 -14.87
CA LYS A 972 -10.80 -16.85 -16.33
C LYS A 972 -11.68 -17.82 -17.09
N THR A 973 -11.79 -19.06 -16.62
CA THR A 973 -12.57 -20.12 -17.28
C THR A 973 -14.07 -20.02 -16.97
N ALA A 974 -14.90 -20.61 -17.84
CA ALA A 974 -16.34 -20.73 -17.59
C ALA A 974 -16.65 -21.69 -16.43
N GLY A 975 -16.00 -22.86 -16.39
CA GLY A 975 -16.19 -23.87 -15.34
C GLY A 975 -15.91 -23.36 -13.93
N ASP A 976 -14.86 -22.55 -13.73
CA ASP A 976 -14.59 -21.94 -12.42
C ASP A 976 -15.71 -20.95 -12.01
N LYS A 977 -16.17 -20.10 -12.94
CA LYS A 977 -17.29 -19.15 -12.68
C LYS A 977 -18.58 -19.90 -12.33
N GLU A 978 -18.91 -20.94 -13.08
CA GLU A 978 -20.11 -21.74 -12.88
C GLU A 978 -20.06 -22.51 -11.56
N ALA A 979 -18.91 -23.10 -11.21
CA ALA A 979 -18.73 -23.79 -9.95
C ALA A 979 -18.90 -22.85 -8.75
N VAL A 980 -18.29 -21.66 -8.79
CA VAL A 980 -18.47 -20.65 -7.73
C VAL A 980 -19.92 -20.19 -7.66
N LYS A 981 -20.57 -19.90 -8.80
CA LYS A 981 -21.98 -19.50 -8.86
C LYS A 981 -22.91 -20.57 -8.25
N SER A 982 -22.67 -21.83 -8.58
CA SER A 982 -23.38 -22.98 -8.01
C SER A 982 -23.18 -23.05 -6.48
N PHE A 983 -21.94 -22.88 -6.01
CA PHE A 983 -21.64 -22.90 -4.58
C PHE A 983 -22.28 -21.74 -3.81
N MET A 984 -22.29 -20.52 -4.38
CA MET A 984 -22.99 -19.37 -3.79
C MET A 984 -24.50 -19.61 -3.71
N ASN A 985 -25.12 -20.16 -4.76
CA ASN A 985 -26.53 -20.55 -4.74
C ASN A 985 -26.82 -21.64 -3.69
N LYS A 986 -25.91 -22.59 -3.47
CA LYS A 986 -25.99 -23.59 -2.39
C LYS A 986 -26.04 -22.91 -1.02
N LEU A 987 -25.13 -21.97 -0.73
CA LEU A 987 -25.12 -21.21 0.53
C LEU A 987 -26.36 -20.31 0.72
N ILE A 988 -26.85 -19.68 -0.35
CA ILE A 988 -28.12 -18.92 -0.31
C ILE A 988 -29.28 -19.86 0.05
N SER A 989 -29.40 -21.01 -0.62
CA SER A 989 -30.47 -21.98 -0.34
C SER A 989 -30.46 -22.49 1.11
N PHE A 990 -29.28 -22.65 1.71
CA PHE A 990 -29.11 -23.04 3.11
C PHE A 990 -29.57 -21.95 4.08
N ALA A 991 -29.30 -20.67 3.77
CA ALA A 991 -29.74 -19.52 4.56
C ALA A 991 -31.26 -19.28 4.46
N SER A 992 -31.86 -19.59 3.31
CA SER A 992 -33.31 -19.41 3.08
C SER A 992 -34.20 -20.45 3.77
N LYS A 993 -33.66 -21.55 4.32
CA LYS A 993 -34.46 -22.55 5.04
C LYS A 993 -35.14 -21.96 6.29
N PRO A 994 -36.41 -22.30 6.60
CA PRO A 994 -37.11 -21.78 7.78
C PRO A 994 -36.33 -22.00 9.10
N ASN A 995 -35.80 -23.21 9.28
CA ASN A 995 -35.03 -23.63 10.45
C ASN A 995 -33.53 -23.25 10.41
N SER A 996 -33.07 -22.51 9.40
CA SER A 996 -31.68 -22.07 9.31
C SER A 996 -31.28 -21.18 10.50
N THR A 997 -30.09 -21.36 11.07
CA THR A 997 -29.57 -20.51 12.17
C THR A 997 -28.97 -19.19 11.68
N LEU A 998 -28.73 -19.06 10.38
CA LEU A 998 -28.21 -17.87 9.71
C LEU A 998 -29.24 -17.31 8.72
N SER A 999 -29.11 -16.03 8.39
CA SER A 999 -29.75 -15.40 7.24
C SER A 999 -28.73 -14.63 6.40
N ILE A 1000 -29.01 -14.53 5.12
CA ILE A 1000 -28.30 -13.67 4.17
C ILE A 1000 -29.23 -12.52 3.76
N ALA A 1001 -28.69 -11.45 3.17
CA ALA A 1001 -29.51 -10.33 2.69
C ALA A 1001 -30.57 -10.84 1.70
N SER A 1002 -31.81 -10.36 1.80
CA SER A 1002 -32.95 -10.89 1.01
C SER A 1002 -32.82 -10.65 -0.51
N ASN A 1003 -31.95 -9.73 -0.92
CA ASN A 1003 -31.61 -9.44 -2.30
C ASN A 1003 -30.28 -10.10 -2.76
N ALA A 1004 -29.67 -10.96 -1.94
CA ALA A 1004 -28.42 -11.63 -2.28
C ALA A 1004 -28.63 -12.64 -3.43
N THR A 1005 -27.88 -12.46 -4.50
CA THR A 1005 -27.75 -13.37 -5.64
C THR A 1005 -26.32 -13.91 -5.70
N ALA A 1006 -26.09 -15.07 -6.33
CA ALA A 1006 -24.75 -15.58 -6.52
C ALA A 1006 -23.83 -14.57 -7.22
N GLU A 1007 -24.34 -13.85 -8.22
CA GLU A 1007 -23.66 -12.75 -8.90
C GLU A 1007 -23.22 -11.65 -7.93
N SER A 1008 -24.09 -11.23 -7.00
CA SER A 1008 -23.75 -10.21 -6.00
C SER A 1008 -22.69 -10.68 -4.98
N LEU A 1009 -22.66 -11.98 -4.67
CA LEU A 1009 -21.66 -12.58 -3.76
C LEU A 1009 -20.31 -12.85 -4.44
N MET A 1010 -20.30 -12.93 -5.77
CA MET A 1010 -19.10 -13.10 -6.60
C MET A 1010 -18.51 -11.79 -7.12
N ALA A 1011 -19.23 -10.68 -6.99
CA ALA A 1011 -18.86 -9.39 -7.57
C ALA A 1011 -17.52 -8.83 -7.04
N GLU A 1012 -17.13 -9.21 -5.81
CA GLU A 1012 -15.86 -8.84 -5.19
C GLU A 1012 -15.16 -10.08 -4.64
N TYR A 1013 -13.88 -10.23 -4.97
CA TYR A 1013 -12.98 -11.24 -4.43
C TYR A 1013 -11.61 -10.62 -4.15
N VAL A 1014 -10.82 -11.29 -3.32
CA VAL A 1014 -9.43 -10.92 -3.04
C VAL A 1014 -8.48 -12.11 -3.26
N SER A 1015 -7.21 -11.82 -3.45
CA SER A 1015 -6.14 -12.84 -3.45
C SER A 1015 -6.15 -13.64 -2.15
N GLY A 1016 -5.90 -14.94 -2.27
CA GLY A 1016 -5.68 -15.83 -1.15
C GLY A 1016 -4.28 -15.74 -0.57
N SER A 1017 -3.32 -15.16 -1.31
CA SER A 1017 -1.89 -15.16 -0.97
C SER A 1017 -1.31 -16.59 -0.83
N HIS A 1018 -1.89 -17.54 -1.56
CA HIS A 1018 -1.54 -18.95 -1.66
C HIS A 1018 -0.90 -19.27 -3.01
N PHE A 1019 -0.03 -18.39 -3.49
CA PHE A 1019 0.56 -18.47 -4.83
C PHE A 1019 1.37 -19.75 -5.05
N VAL A 1020 1.16 -20.43 -6.19
CA VAL A 1020 1.86 -21.65 -6.61
C VAL A 1020 2.10 -21.68 -8.13
N GLY A 1021 3.02 -22.53 -8.60
CA GLY A 1021 3.14 -22.92 -10.03
C GLY A 1021 4.12 -22.11 -10.90
N SER A 1022 4.73 -21.06 -10.38
CA SER A 1022 5.62 -20.15 -11.16
C SER A 1022 7.00 -20.73 -11.56
N ALA A 1023 7.33 -21.93 -11.12
CA ALA A 1023 8.49 -22.71 -11.58
C ALA A 1023 8.10 -24.20 -11.63
N ILE A 1024 6.94 -24.47 -12.24
CA ILE A 1024 6.24 -25.75 -12.21
C ILE A 1024 7.14 -26.95 -12.58
N MET A 1025 6.92 -28.05 -11.87
CA MET A 1025 7.56 -29.34 -12.11
C MET A 1025 6.96 -30.07 -13.32
N GLY A 1026 7.81 -30.76 -14.08
CA GLY A 1026 7.40 -31.66 -15.16
C GLY A 1026 8.29 -32.89 -15.29
N THR A 1027 7.84 -33.87 -16.09
CA THR A 1027 8.63 -35.08 -16.41
C THR A 1027 9.61 -34.87 -17.55
N GLU A 1028 9.39 -33.87 -18.39
CA GLU A 1028 10.14 -33.60 -19.61
C GLU A 1028 10.41 -32.09 -19.76
N ASN A 1029 11.50 -31.75 -20.48
CA ASN A 1029 11.82 -30.38 -20.86
C ASN A 1029 11.19 -30.04 -22.22
N ASP A 1030 9.86 -30.02 -22.27
CA ASP A 1030 9.04 -29.75 -23.46
C ASP A 1030 8.67 -28.25 -23.62
N GLY A 1031 9.21 -27.38 -22.76
CA GLY A 1031 8.86 -25.96 -22.67
C GLY A 1031 7.67 -25.65 -21.76
N THR A 1032 7.06 -26.65 -21.10
CA THR A 1032 5.93 -26.45 -20.16
C THR A 1032 6.33 -26.47 -18.68
N SER A 1033 7.55 -26.91 -18.35
CA SER A 1033 8.06 -27.00 -16.98
C SER A 1033 9.42 -26.34 -16.78
N VAL A 1034 9.75 -25.99 -15.53
CA VAL A 1034 11.00 -25.31 -15.13
C VAL A 1034 11.93 -26.27 -14.39
N VAL A 1035 11.38 -27.22 -13.63
CA VAL A 1035 12.16 -28.24 -12.91
C VAL A 1035 11.72 -29.66 -13.25
N ASP A 1036 12.67 -30.59 -13.14
CA ASP A 1036 12.43 -32.02 -13.23
C ASP A 1036 11.85 -32.61 -11.93
N THR A 1037 11.57 -33.92 -11.93
CA THR A 1037 11.05 -34.66 -10.78
C THR A 1037 12.01 -34.80 -9.61
N ASP A 1038 13.28 -34.39 -9.75
CA ASP A 1038 14.24 -34.28 -8.64
C ASP A 1038 14.36 -32.83 -8.15
N THR A 1039 13.46 -31.95 -8.60
CA THR A 1039 13.42 -30.49 -8.36
C THR A 1039 14.57 -29.71 -9.01
N LYS A 1040 15.35 -30.34 -9.89
CA LYS A 1040 16.49 -29.71 -10.56
C LYS A 1040 16.02 -28.86 -11.72
N VAL A 1041 16.55 -27.65 -11.85
CA VAL A 1041 16.22 -26.73 -12.95
C VAL A 1041 16.73 -27.31 -14.27
N TRP A 1042 15.84 -27.40 -15.26
CA TRP A 1042 16.19 -27.94 -16.58
C TRP A 1042 17.38 -27.19 -17.19
N GLY A 1043 18.28 -27.93 -17.83
CA GLY A 1043 19.52 -27.38 -18.41
C GLY A 1043 20.64 -27.09 -17.40
N THR A 1044 20.43 -27.31 -16.10
CA THR A 1044 21.48 -27.16 -15.05
C THR A 1044 21.92 -28.51 -14.48
N GLU A 1045 23.08 -28.55 -13.83
CA GLU A 1045 23.63 -29.75 -13.18
C GLU A 1045 23.31 -29.82 -11.67
N ASN A 1046 23.26 -28.66 -10.99
CA ASN A 1046 23.27 -28.53 -9.54
C ASN A 1046 22.48 -27.31 -9.02
N LEU A 1047 21.45 -26.87 -9.75
CA LEU A 1047 20.49 -25.87 -9.29
C LEU A 1047 19.13 -26.53 -9.04
N PHE A 1048 18.56 -26.34 -7.86
CA PHE A 1048 17.27 -26.89 -7.46
C PHE A 1048 16.30 -25.79 -7.04
N VAL A 1049 14.99 -26.05 -7.14
CA VAL A 1049 13.94 -25.16 -6.61
C VAL A 1049 13.03 -25.94 -5.68
N VAL A 1050 12.87 -25.47 -4.43
CA VAL A 1050 12.00 -26.11 -3.44
C VAL A 1050 11.22 -25.05 -2.67
N ASP A 1051 10.09 -24.64 -3.27
CA ASP A 1051 9.03 -23.86 -2.62
C ASP A 1051 7.72 -24.01 -3.42
N GLY A 1052 6.69 -23.23 -3.09
CA GLY A 1052 5.38 -23.28 -3.77
C GLY A 1052 5.42 -23.06 -5.30
N SER A 1053 6.50 -22.53 -5.86
CA SER A 1053 6.68 -22.37 -7.30
C SER A 1053 6.64 -23.68 -8.08
N ILE A 1054 7.09 -24.82 -7.52
CA ILE A 1054 7.14 -26.11 -8.23
C ILE A 1054 5.78 -26.82 -8.31
N HIS A 1055 4.82 -26.40 -7.48
CA HIS A 1055 3.54 -27.07 -7.32
C HIS A 1055 2.67 -26.95 -8.59
N PRO A 1056 2.20 -28.06 -9.19
CA PRO A 1056 1.44 -28.03 -10.44
C PRO A 1056 -0.02 -27.61 -10.28
N ASP A 1057 -0.56 -27.65 -9.05
CA ASP A 1057 -1.91 -27.15 -8.78
C ASP A 1057 -2.09 -26.60 -7.36
N LEU A 1058 -3.23 -25.95 -7.16
CA LEU A 1058 -3.74 -25.60 -5.84
C LEU A 1058 -4.17 -26.86 -5.08
N PRO A 1059 -3.80 -27.00 -3.79
CA PRO A 1059 -4.33 -28.03 -2.92
C PRO A 1059 -5.75 -27.69 -2.45
N THR A 1060 -6.41 -28.63 -1.79
CA THR A 1060 -7.79 -28.50 -1.32
C THR A 1060 -7.96 -27.44 -0.22
N GLY A 1061 -6.89 -27.09 0.50
CA GLY A 1061 -6.90 -26.06 1.56
C GLY A 1061 -5.73 -25.08 1.50
N ASN A 1062 -5.34 -24.51 2.64
CA ASN A 1062 -4.22 -23.56 2.69
C ASN A 1062 -2.88 -24.22 2.33
N THR A 1063 -2.06 -23.55 1.51
CA THR A 1063 -0.89 -24.17 0.86
C THR A 1063 0.29 -24.53 1.77
N GLN A 1064 0.37 -24.05 3.01
CA GLN A 1064 1.59 -24.20 3.80
C GLN A 1064 1.94 -25.67 4.11
N ALA A 1065 0.96 -26.52 4.42
CA ALA A 1065 1.24 -27.91 4.81
C ALA A 1065 1.72 -28.74 3.60
N ILE A 1066 1.07 -28.62 2.44
CA ILE A 1066 1.51 -29.33 1.23
C ILE A 1066 2.90 -28.89 0.77
N ILE A 1067 3.24 -27.60 0.92
CA ILE A 1067 4.61 -27.09 0.62
C ILE A 1067 5.64 -27.71 1.57
N MET A 1068 5.32 -27.90 2.84
CA MET A 1068 6.21 -28.58 3.80
C MET A 1068 6.39 -30.07 3.47
N VAL A 1069 5.32 -30.78 3.09
CA VAL A 1069 5.38 -32.18 2.63
C VAL A 1069 6.27 -32.31 1.39
N ALA A 1070 6.08 -31.41 0.42
CA ALA A 1070 6.88 -31.37 -0.79
C ALA A 1070 8.35 -31.05 -0.50
N ALA A 1071 8.64 -30.20 0.48
CA ALA A 1071 10.01 -29.87 0.89
C ALA A 1071 10.75 -31.04 1.56
N GLU A 1072 10.07 -31.78 2.45
CA GLU A 1072 10.59 -33.04 3.02
C GLU A 1072 10.93 -34.06 1.93
N HIS A 1073 10.05 -34.19 0.92
CA HIS A 1073 10.29 -35.10 -0.20
C HIS A 1073 11.43 -34.65 -1.12
N ALA A 1074 11.44 -33.36 -1.50
CA ALA A 1074 12.50 -32.76 -2.32
C ALA A 1074 13.90 -32.96 -1.71
N ALA A 1075 14.05 -32.78 -0.40
CA ALA A 1075 15.33 -32.98 0.26
C ALA A 1075 15.86 -34.41 0.08
N SER A 1076 14.99 -35.42 0.08
CA SER A 1076 15.37 -36.82 -0.18
C SER A 1076 15.79 -37.07 -1.64
N LYS A 1077 15.15 -36.37 -2.60
CA LYS A 1077 15.52 -36.41 -4.03
C LYS A 1077 16.88 -35.75 -4.27
N ILE A 1078 17.11 -34.56 -3.71
CA ILE A 1078 18.38 -33.80 -3.82
C ILE A 1078 19.56 -34.61 -3.24
N LEU A 1079 19.34 -35.37 -2.17
CA LEU A 1079 20.34 -36.27 -1.59
C LEU A 1079 20.55 -37.58 -2.39
N GLY A 1080 19.88 -37.76 -3.53
CA GLY A 1080 20.01 -38.93 -4.41
C GLY A 1080 19.38 -40.21 -3.84
N GLY A 1081 18.23 -40.07 -3.15
CA GLY A 1081 17.59 -41.13 -2.37
C GLY A 1081 17.43 -42.47 -3.10
N GLY A 1082 18.32 -43.42 -2.80
CA GLY A 1082 18.17 -44.80 -3.21
C GLY A 1082 17.05 -45.50 -2.45
N ASN A 1083 16.39 -46.45 -3.11
CA ASN A 1083 15.43 -47.36 -2.49
C ASN A 1083 16.10 -48.25 -1.43
N GLY A 1084 16.20 -47.74 -0.20
CA GLY A 1084 16.43 -48.52 1.00
C GLY A 1084 15.16 -49.25 1.40
N ALA A 1085 14.86 -50.37 0.74
CA ALA A 1085 13.77 -51.25 1.12
C ALA A 1085 14.06 -51.93 2.48
N ALA A 1086 13.77 -51.22 3.57
CA ALA A 1086 13.61 -51.83 4.87
C ALA A 1086 12.25 -52.56 4.91
N SER A 1087 12.23 -53.82 4.48
CA SER A 1087 11.05 -54.67 4.64
C SER A 1087 10.63 -54.71 6.12
N PRO A 1088 9.32 -54.64 6.44
CA PRO A 1088 8.86 -54.68 7.81
C PRO A 1088 9.18 -56.05 8.43
N VAL A 1089 10.01 -56.06 9.47
CA VAL A 1089 10.18 -57.24 10.32
C VAL A 1089 8.92 -57.39 11.14
N VAL A 1090 8.02 -58.26 10.68
CA VAL A 1090 6.83 -58.69 11.42
C VAL A 1090 7.23 -59.81 12.40
N PRO A 1091 7.06 -59.63 13.72
CA PRO A 1091 6.96 -60.74 14.65
C PRO A 1091 5.53 -61.31 14.54
N SER A 1092 5.40 -62.53 14.04
CA SER A 1092 4.10 -63.19 13.88
C SER A 1092 3.57 -63.83 15.17
N ASN A 1093 2.24 -63.84 15.30
CA ASN A 1093 1.39 -64.67 16.19
C ASN A 1093 1.21 -64.24 17.66
N GLY A 1094 -0.06 -64.02 18.04
CA GLY A 1094 -0.50 -63.82 19.43
C GLY A 1094 -1.89 -63.19 19.58
N THR A 1095 -2.95 -63.92 19.27
CA THR A 1095 -4.37 -63.50 19.45
C THR A 1095 -4.76 -63.24 20.91
N VAL A 1096 -5.69 -62.30 21.15
CA VAL A 1096 -6.96 -62.46 21.94
C VAL A 1096 -7.73 -61.11 22.00
N PRO A 1097 -9.09 -61.08 22.08
CA PRO A 1097 -9.88 -59.96 21.54
C PRO A 1097 -10.49 -58.98 22.56
N VAL A 1098 -11.08 -57.91 22.02
CA VAL A 1098 -11.85 -56.85 22.71
C VAL A 1098 -13.13 -57.36 23.40
N PRO A 1099 -13.47 -56.83 24.59
CA PRO A 1099 -14.85 -56.75 25.07
C PRO A 1099 -15.31 -55.31 25.45
N THR A 1100 -16.28 -54.80 24.69
CA THR A 1100 -17.52 -54.08 25.11
C THR A 1100 -17.63 -53.40 26.50
N THR A 1101 -17.89 -52.07 26.51
CA THR A 1101 -18.90 -51.25 27.27
C THR A 1101 -19.41 -51.62 28.69
N PRO A 1102 -19.99 -50.70 29.53
CA PRO A 1102 -20.12 -49.22 29.46
C PRO A 1102 -19.88 -48.41 30.78
N ILE A 1103 -19.92 -47.06 30.69
CA ILE A 1103 -20.37 -46.01 31.66
C ILE A 1103 -20.20 -46.23 33.19
N SER A 1104 -19.43 -45.33 33.87
CA SER A 1104 -19.94 -44.47 34.99
C SER A 1104 -18.88 -43.54 35.64
N THR A 1105 -19.26 -42.28 35.90
CA THR A 1105 -18.64 -41.26 36.79
C THR A 1105 -18.80 -41.59 38.31
N PRO A 1106 -18.30 -40.81 39.32
CA PRO A 1106 -17.39 -39.63 39.35
C PRO A 1106 -16.33 -39.61 40.53
N VAL A 1107 -15.67 -38.45 40.75
CA VAL A 1107 -15.15 -37.87 42.05
C VAL A 1107 -13.66 -37.98 42.45
N ALA A 1108 -12.96 -36.85 42.28
CA ALA A 1108 -12.06 -36.09 43.20
C ALA A 1108 -10.88 -36.66 44.03
N THR A 1109 -9.70 -36.07 43.75
CA THR A 1109 -8.70 -35.46 44.68
C THR A 1109 -7.79 -36.26 45.66
N LYS A 1110 -6.50 -35.85 45.63
CA LYS A 1110 -5.52 -35.58 46.74
C LYS A 1110 -4.24 -36.45 46.93
N SER A 1111 -3.12 -35.89 46.43
CA SER A 1111 -1.98 -35.35 47.23
C SER A 1111 -0.73 -36.21 47.63
N LEU A 1112 0.46 -35.56 47.45
CA LEU A 1112 1.75 -35.65 48.23
C LEU A 1112 2.72 -36.86 47.98
N PRO A 1113 4.04 -36.81 48.37
CA PRO A 1113 5.00 -35.68 48.45
C PRO A 1113 6.52 -35.93 48.09
N LYS A 1114 7.26 -34.84 47.79
CA LYS A 1114 8.67 -34.45 48.13
C LYS A 1114 9.83 -35.48 48.34
N CYS A 1115 11.03 -35.18 47.78
CA CYS A 1115 12.21 -34.66 48.55
C CYS A 1115 13.52 -34.34 47.76
N LYS A 1116 14.13 -33.15 48.04
CA LYS A 1116 15.59 -32.83 48.27
C LYS A 1116 16.67 -33.21 47.21
N ARG A 1117 17.82 -32.54 47.04
CA ARG A 1117 18.69 -31.56 47.76
C ARG A 1117 19.63 -30.88 46.70
N SER A 1118 20.52 -29.89 46.93
CA SER A 1118 20.43 -28.54 47.57
C SER A 1118 21.81 -27.82 47.63
N MET A 1119 22.02 -26.64 47.01
CA MET A 1119 23.16 -25.72 47.31
C MET A 1119 22.92 -24.32 46.69
N ARG A 1120 23.39 -23.17 47.23
CA ARG A 1120 23.61 -22.74 48.63
C ARG A 1120 23.71 -21.20 48.63
N GLN A 1121 22.90 -20.48 49.42
CA GLN A 1121 23.03 -19.02 49.55
C GLN A 1121 24.25 -18.62 50.40
N ARG A 1122 24.82 -17.43 50.12
CA ARG A 1122 25.25 -16.49 51.18
C ARG A 1122 24.89 -15.04 50.83
N ARG A 1123 24.29 -14.36 51.80
CA ARG A 1123 24.04 -12.90 51.82
C ARG A 1123 25.30 -12.17 52.30
N HIS A 1124 25.44 -10.88 51.99
CA HIS A 1124 25.46 -9.86 53.04
C HIS A 1124 25.06 -8.45 52.54
N HIS A 1125 25.01 -7.49 53.48
CA HIS A 1125 24.18 -6.28 53.46
C HIS A 1125 24.99 -4.98 53.31
N ARG A 1126 24.37 -4.01 52.61
CA ARG A 1126 24.19 -2.57 52.97
C ARG A 1126 25.37 -1.57 52.98
N ARG A 1127 24.99 -0.35 52.54
CA ARG A 1127 25.61 0.98 52.73
C ARG A 1127 26.90 1.20 51.91
N LEU A 1128 27.16 2.42 51.41
CA LEU A 1128 26.44 3.70 51.56
C LEU A 1128 25.46 4.00 50.43
#